data_AF-A0AAD8M9P2-F1
#
_entry.id   AF-A0AAD8M9P2-F1
#
_cell.length_a   1.000
_cell.length_b   1.000
_cell.length_c   1.000
_cell.angle_alpha   90.00
_cell.angle_beta   90.00
_cell.angle_gamma   90.00
#
_symmetry.space_group_name_H-M   'P 1'
#
loop_
_entity.id
_entity.type
_entity.pdbx_description
1 polymer ?
#
loop_
_entity_poly.entity_id
_entity_poly.type
_entity_poly.pdbx_seq_one_letter_code
_entity_poly.pdbx_strand_id
1 'polypeptide(L)'
;MINDTEDEEELSKKGRKKWKKWIKNNLLLLSQQSLFLLLFNKKSEDDIKILLSVLGCPLLPVSSSSPPVIQTLSPPHQVSSSAEYIIQHFTAATGCRKLEGNVKNMYVTGKVSMAMVDELGSAGGATMRQLPTRGCFVIWQMVPKKWQIELVVGRHKVVAGSDGNVAWRRTPWLGSHTAKGGVRPLRRSLQGLDPVATADVFSSAQYMGEKQIYDTDCFVLKLSADDTDLAARSDPTAEMIKHVMFGYFSQKNGLLLYLEDSYLTRIQSPGCHPTYWETTMSTKMEDYRTVEGVRISHSGKSSAIITRFGDNLRGGPVTTRMEETWTIDDLAFNVPGLSMDCFIPPEDILQSVVDVRDFGAVGDGKTENTNAFQHAWDEVCQSGGTVSIVTGTYLLNTIQFAGPCNGQVSFLVNAVIQAPQGQSNAHYWINFDDINGLTIQGNGIFDGQGPSAWPYNNCRHAASCTPLCPSLMLTKVNNSLVQNITLLNSKGVQLKIEESENITINNITITAPADSPNTDGIHTGNVNYINILDSNIGTGDDCISIGPGATNMNITGVNCGPGHGISIGSIGKNPSDQNVEGVNVQNCILSSTQNGLRIKTWNSTFQVSVADVTFQDITMDKAQNPIIIDQYYCGGMHDCIGNSNVQVKDVKFIKVEGTSSSEIAVNLNCSSSKPCYGIELNDINLSLEDGGETTSSCSNADIFYVGQQNPAPCQNALSPGNM
;
A
#
# COMPACT_ATOMS: atom_id res chain seq x y z
N MET A 1 -28.48 -19.72 59.93
CA MET A 1 -28.68 -18.72 60.98
C MET A 1 -28.80 -17.37 60.30
N ILE A 2 -29.91 -16.66 60.57
CA ILE A 2 -30.15 -15.21 60.39
C ILE A 2 -30.33 -14.77 58.92
N ASN A 3 -31.56 -14.65 58.41
CA ASN A 3 -32.60 -13.59 58.56
C ASN A 3 -32.38 -12.34 57.69
N ASP A 4 -33.31 -12.19 56.73
CA ASP A 4 -34.11 -11.00 56.37
C ASP A 4 -33.54 -9.60 56.52
N THR A 5 -33.55 -8.85 55.41
CA THR A 5 -34.26 -7.56 55.31
C THR A 5 -34.70 -7.32 53.87
N GLU A 6 -36.01 -7.25 53.66
CA GLU A 6 -36.68 -6.63 52.52
C GLU A 6 -36.59 -5.09 52.59
N ASP A 7 -37.03 -4.45 51.50
CA ASP A 7 -37.36 -3.03 51.32
C ASP A 7 -36.23 -2.06 50.92
N GLU A 8 -35.96 -2.00 49.61
CA GLU A 8 -36.06 -0.73 48.86
C GLU A 8 -36.42 -1.04 47.40
N GLU A 9 -37.72 -0.98 47.11
CA GLU A 9 -38.30 -1.17 45.78
C GLU A 9 -39.15 0.06 45.40
N GLU A 10 -38.58 1.01 44.64
CA GLU A 10 -39.36 1.86 43.71
C GLU A 10 -38.42 2.49 42.67
N LEU A 11 -38.04 1.77 41.60
CA LEU A 11 -37.70 2.30 40.26
C LEU A 11 -37.15 1.20 39.31
N SER A 12 -37.93 0.15 38.98
CA SER A 12 -37.48 -0.80 37.92
C SER A 12 -38.58 -1.69 37.30
N LYS A 13 -39.81 -1.73 37.85
CA LYS A 13 -40.88 -2.64 37.40
C LYS A 13 -41.48 -2.34 36.01
N LYS A 14 -41.04 -1.30 35.28
CA LYS A 14 -41.48 -1.00 33.89
C LYS A 14 -40.62 -1.67 32.79
N GLY A 15 -39.41 -2.15 33.07
CA GLY A 15 -38.51 -2.74 32.06
C GLY A 15 -38.70 -4.25 31.82
N ARG A 16 -39.01 -5.02 32.86
CA ARG A 16 -39.00 -6.50 32.80
C ARG A 16 -40.28 -7.13 32.22
N LYS A 17 -41.38 -6.38 32.13
CA LYS A 17 -42.65 -6.86 31.52
C LYS A 17 -42.68 -6.75 29.99
N LYS A 18 -41.80 -5.95 29.36
CA LYS A 18 -41.69 -5.86 27.88
C LYS A 18 -40.90 -7.02 27.27
N TRP A 19 -39.83 -7.48 27.92
CA TRP A 19 -38.99 -8.58 27.41
C TRP A 19 -39.65 -9.97 27.45
N LYS A 20 -40.39 -10.30 28.52
CA LYS A 20 -41.13 -11.58 28.59
C LYS A 20 -42.35 -11.65 27.65
N LYS A 21 -42.90 -10.50 27.24
CA LYS A 21 -44.02 -10.42 26.27
C LYS A 21 -43.55 -10.57 24.82
N TRP A 22 -42.29 -10.22 24.53
CA TRP A 22 -41.66 -10.46 23.22
C TRP A 22 -41.33 -11.95 23.02
N ILE A 23 -40.79 -12.62 24.05
CA ILE A 23 -40.44 -14.06 23.98
C ILE A 23 -41.70 -14.95 23.92
N LYS A 24 -42.79 -14.59 24.62
CA LYS A 24 -44.05 -15.37 24.56
C LYS A 24 -44.85 -15.20 23.27
N ASN A 25 -44.70 -14.09 22.55
CA ASN A 25 -45.42 -13.87 21.28
C ASN A 25 -44.72 -14.49 20.05
N ASN A 26 -43.46 -14.91 20.17
CA ASN A 26 -42.71 -15.59 19.08
C ASN A 26 -42.65 -17.11 19.22
N LEU A 27 -43.30 -17.70 20.23
CA LEU A 27 -43.30 -19.15 20.49
C LEU A 27 -44.67 -19.84 20.33
N LEU A 28 -45.68 -19.12 19.82
CA LEU A 28 -47.02 -19.65 19.52
C LEU A 28 -47.42 -19.33 18.08
N LEU A 29 -46.68 -19.92 17.13
CA LEU A 29 -47.14 -20.13 15.75
C LEU A 29 -46.53 -21.42 15.15
N LEU A 30 -46.09 -22.33 16.02
CA LEU A 30 -45.65 -23.69 15.68
C LEU A 30 -46.71 -24.70 16.13
N SER A 31 -47.91 -24.63 15.56
CA SER A 31 -48.79 -25.78 15.38
C SER A 31 -49.99 -25.35 14.55
N GLN A 32 -50.25 -26.08 13.47
CA GLN A 32 -51.37 -25.92 12.54
C GLN A 32 -51.22 -24.83 11.45
N GLN A 33 -50.24 -25.04 10.56
CA GLN A 33 -50.43 -24.76 9.11
C GLN A 33 -49.46 -25.58 8.25
N SER A 34 -49.24 -26.84 8.64
CA SER A 34 -48.58 -27.84 7.79
C SER A 34 -49.67 -28.59 7.02
N LEU A 35 -50.17 -28.00 5.92
CA LEU A 35 -50.69 -28.74 4.74
C LEU A 35 -51.16 -27.85 3.57
N PHE A 36 -51.09 -26.50 3.63
CA PHE A 36 -51.67 -25.62 2.59
C PHE A 36 -50.74 -24.55 1.98
N LEU A 37 -49.43 -24.57 2.26
CA LEU A 37 -48.48 -23.52 1.81
C LEU A 37 -47.30 -24.01 0.94
N LEU A 38 -47.32 -25.26 0.49
CA LEU A 38 -46.28 -25.86 -0.38
C LEU A 38 -46.34 -25.40 -1.86
N LEU A 39 -47.13 -24.38 -2.20
CA LEU A 39 -47.35 -23.91 -3.57
C LEU A 39 -47.20 -22.39 -3.80
N PHE A 40 -46.67 -21.61 -2.83
CA PHE A 40 -46.43 -20.17 -3.04
C PHE A 40 -44.94 -19.80 -3.15
N ASN A 41 -44.55 -19.55 -4.42
CA ASN A 41 -43.55 -18.62 -4.94
C ASN A 41 -42.03 -18.78 -4.66
N LYS A 42 -41.45 -19.85 -5.23
CA LYS A 42 -40.00 -19.97 -5.53
C LYS A 42 -39.41 -18.70 -6.20
N LYS A 43 -40.20 -18.04 -7.07
CA LYS A 43 -39.84 -16.82 -7.81
C LYS A 43 -39.56 -15.60 -6.90
N SER A 44 -40.31 -15.46 -5.79
CA SER A 44 -40.14 -14.33 -4.85
C SER A 44 -38.88 -14.44 -3.98
N GLU A 45 -38.42 -15.66 -3.72
CA GLU A 45 -37.21 -15.91 -2.93
C GLU A 45 -35.95 -15.59 -3.75
N ASP A 46 -35.94 -15.95 -5.03
CA ASP A 46 -34.85 -15.64 -5.95
C ASP A 46 -34.76 -14.13 -6.24
N ASP A 47 -35.90 -13.43 -6.35
CA ASP A 47 -35.95 -11.97 -6.51
C ASP A 47 -35.31 -11.25 -5.31
N ILE A 48 -35.55 -11.71 -4.06
CA ILE A 48 -34.92 -11.12 -2.87
C ILE A 48 -33.40 -11.34 -2.86
N LYS A 49 -32.92 -12.51 -3.29
CA LYS A 49 -31.47 -12.79 -3.40
C LYS A 49 -30.81 -11.84 -4.38
N ILE A 50 -31.46 -11.53 -5.50
CA ILE A 50 -30.99 -10.57 -6.50
C ILE A 50 -30.98 -9.15 -5.92
N LEU A 51 -32.09 -8.71 -5.30
CA LEU A 51 -32.18 -7.39 -4.65
C LEU A 51 -31.03 -7.19 -3.65
N LEU A 52 -30.83 -8.16 -2.77
CA LEU A 52 -29.77 -8.11 -1.78
C LEU A 52 -28.39 -8.15 -2.41
N SER A 53 -28.18 -8.93 -3.49
CA SER A 53 -26.90 -8.99 -4.21
C SER A 53 -26.45 -7.63 -4.75
N VAL A 54 -27.41 -6.77 -5.11
CA VAL A 54 -27.14 -5.49 -5.80
C VAL A 54 -27.21 -4.31 -4.85
N LEU A 55 -28.32 -4.18 -4.11
CA LEU A 55 -28.60 -3.05 -3.22
C LEU A 55 -28.12 -3.27 -1.77
N GLY A 56 -27.73 -4.50 -1.42
CA GLY A 56 -27.46 -4.85 -0.03
C GLY A 56 -26.20 -4.20 0.54
N CYS A 57 -25.09 -4.27 -0.19
CA CYS A 57 -23.81 -3.68 0.19
C CYS A 57 -23.00 -3.25 -1.05
N PRO A 58 -23.47 -2.24 -1.81
CA PRO A 58 -22.70 -1.73 -2.92
C PRO A 58 -21.44 -0.99 -2.45
N LEU A 59 -20.34 -1.16 -3.21
CA LEU A 59 -19.04 -0.55 -2.95
C LEU A 59 -18.72 0.50 -4.02
N LEU A 60 -17.89 1.48 -3.68
CA LEU A 60 -17.52 2.58 -4.56
C LEU A 60 -16.51 2.21 -5.68
N PRO A 61 -16.35 3.08 -6.70
CA PRO A 61 -15.36 2.89 -7.77
C PRO A 61 -13.91 2.93 -7.30
N VAL A 62 -13.59 3.84 -6.40
CA VAL A 62 -12.21 4.17 -6.03
C VAL A 62 -11.86 3.64 -4.65
N SER A 63 -10.65 3.08 -4.53
CA SER A 63 -10.05 2.76 -3.24
C SER A 63 -9.56 4.07 -2.62
N SER A 64 -9.94 4.41 -1.38
CA SER A 64 -9.50 5.66 -0.75
C SER A 64 -8.02 5.54 -0.33
N SER A 65 -7.08 5.65 -1.27
CA SER A 65 -5.64 5.44 -1.05
C SER A 65 -4.91 6.71 -0.59
N SER A 66 -5.51 7.90 -0.71
CA SER A 66 -4.85 9.15 -0.31
C SER A 66 -4.93 9.37 1.21
N PRO A 67 -3.89 9.94 1.85
CA PRO A 67 -4.03 10.54 3.18
C PRO A 67 -5.16 11.58 3.15
N PRO A 68 -5.84 11.89 4.28
CA PRO A 68 -6.93 12.86 4.29
C PRO A 68 -6.43 14.20 3.73
N VAL A 69 -6.86 14.53 2.52
CA VAL A 69 -6.43 15.72 1.74
C VAL A 69 -6.99 17.00 2.34
N ILE A 70 -7.83 16.92 3.38
CA ILE A 70 -8.44 18.11 3.97
C ILE A 70 -7.40 19.00 4.70
N GLN A 71 -6.25 18.45 5.13
CA GLN A 71 -5.15 19.28 5.68
C GLN A 71 -4.51 20.22 4.65
N THR A 72 -4.70 20.00 3.34
CA THR A 72 -4.18 20.86 2.27
C THR A 72 -5.26 21.71 1.57
N LEU A 73 -6.52 21.67 2.03
CA LEU A 73 -7.52 22.63 1.53
C LEU A 73 -7.13 24.03 2.03
N SER A 74 -6.54 24.81 1.13
CA SER A 74 -6.12 26.18 1.37
C SER A 74 -7.25 26.98 2.04
N PRO A 75 -6.91 28.04 2.81
CA PRO A 75 -7.90 29.00 3.28
C PRO A 75 -8.82 29.43 2.13
N PRO A 76 -10.07 29.89 2.40
CA PRO A 76 -11.06 30.22 1.36
C PRO A 76 -10.60 31.22 0.29
N HIS A 77 -9.41 31.81 0.42
CA HIS A 77 -8.77 32.71 -0.52
C HIS A 77 -7.83 32.02 -1.55
N GLN A 78 -7.61 30.69 -1.50
CA GLN A 78 -6.66 29.97 -2.36
C GLN A 78 -7.20 28.62 -2.88
N VAL A 79 -8.41 28.60 -3.43
CA VAL A 79 -8.96 27.40 -4.09
C VAL A 79 -8.31 27.23 -5.48
N SER A 80 -7.73 26.07 -5.78
CA SER A 80 -7.05 25.81 -7.07
C SER A 80 -7.97 25.28 -8.17
N SER A 81 -9.16 24.75 -7.83
CA SER A 81 -10.12 24.21 -8.82
C SER A 81 -11.60 24.37 -8.43
N SER A 82 -12.50 24.34 -9.42
CA SER A 82 -13.96 24.38 -9.17
C SER A 82 -14.45 23.21 -8.32
N ALA A 83 -13.82 22.03 -8.43
CA ALA A 83 -14.18 20.86 -7.64
C ALA A 83 -13.87 21.05 -6.15
N GLU A 84 -12.69 21.58 -5.83
CA GLU A 84 -12.33 21.92 -4.45
C GLU A 84 -13.30 22.94 -3.84
N TYR A 85 -13.70 23.97 -4.60
CA TYR A 85 -14.69 24.95 -4.13
C TYR A 85 -16.00 24.28 -3.73
N ILE A 86 -16.50 23.38 -4.59
CA ILE A 86 -17.76 22.66 -4.35
C ILE A 86 -17.66 21.80 -3.08
N ILE A 87 -16.54 21.10 -2.90
CA ILE A 87 -16.31 20.29 -1.70
C ILE A 87 -16.12 21.13 -0.45
N GLN A 88 -15.46 22.29 -0.53
CA GLN A 88 -15.40 23.23 0.58
C GLN A 88 -16.79 23.76 0.95
N HIS A 89 -17.64 24.07 -0.04
CA HIS A 89 -19.02 24.51 0.20
C HIS A 89 -19.86 23.39 0.84
N PHE A 90 -19.75 22.16 0.35
CA PHE A 90 -20.40 20.98 0.94
C PHE A 90 -19.96 20.75 2.39
N THR A 91 -18.65 20.84 2.64
CA THR A 91 -18.06 20.68 3.97
C THR A 91 -18.55 21.75 4.95
N ALA A 92 -18.66 23.00 4.49
CA ALA A 92 -19.23 24.09 5.27
C ALA A 92 -20.74 23.92 5.52
N ALA A 93 -21.49 23.48 4.50
CA ALA A 93 -22.93 23.26 4.57
C ALA A 93 -23.31 22.14 5.54
N THR A 94 -22.54 21.05 5.52
CA THR A 94 -22.74 19.90 6.41
C THR A 94 -22.18 20.13 7.81
N GLY A 95 -21.16 20.99 7.95
CA GLY A 95 -20.46 21.21 9.22
C GLY A 95 -19.48 20.10 9.59
N CYS A 96 -19.15 19.21 8.64
CA CYS A 96 -18.39 17.98 8.92
C CYS A 96 -16.92 18.21 9.30
N ARG A 97 -16.33 19.39 9.02
CA ARG A 97 -14.99 19.77 9.52
C ARG A 97 -14.83 19.63 11.04
N LYS A 98 -15.91 19.78 11.80
CA LYS A 98 -15.87 19.64 13.28
C LYS A 98 -15.59 18.19 13.71
N LEU A 99 -15.96 17.23 12.87
CA LEU A 99 -15.79 15.80 13.11
C LEU A 99 -14.42 15.28 12.69
N GLU A 100 -13.71 16.03 11.84
CA GLU A 100 -12.40 15.65 11.30
C GLU A 100 -11.38 15.47 12.44
N GLY A 101 -10.70 14.32 12.47
CA GLY A 101 -9.75 13.95 13.54
C GLY A 101 -10.38 13.67 14.91
N ASN A 102 -11.67 13.95 15.10
CA ASN A 102 -12.37 13.83 16.39
C ASN A 102 -13.33 12.63 16.47
N VAL A 103 -13.83 12.15 15.33
CA VAL A 103 -14.72 10.98 15.28
C VAL A 103 -13.91 9.69 15.23
N LYS A 104 -14.02 8.90 16.30
CA LYS A 104 -13.40 7.57 16.44
C LYS A 104 -14.28 6.47 15.84
N ASN A 105 -15.60 6.60 15.99
CA ASN A 105 -16.56 5.64 15.47
C ASN A 105 -17.92 6.30 15.15
N MET A 106 -18.69 5.64 14.29
CA MET A 106 -20.07 5.99 13.96
C MET A 106 -20.94 4.74 14.01
N TYR A 107 -22.15 4.91 14.55
CA TYR A 107 -23.21 3.91 14.55
C TYR A 107 -24.44 4.46 13.87
N VAL A 108 -25.07 3.65 13.01
CA VAL A 108 -26.31 4.02 12.33
C VAL A 108 -27.26 2.82 12.30
N THR A 109 -28.53 3.05 12.62
CA THR A 109 -29.60 2.08 12.36
C THR A 109 -30.68 2.67 11.49
N GLY A 110 -31.29 1.82 10.67
CA GLY A 110 -32.35 2.27 9.80
C GLY A 110 -33.27 1.16 9.33
N LYS A 111 -34.34 1.59 8.69
CA LYS A 111 -35.28 0.72 7.98
C LYS A 111 -35.02 0.82 6.50
N VAL A 112 -35.32 -0.26 5.80
CA VAL A 112 -35.26 -0.31 4.34
C VAL A 112 -36.48 -1.01 3.77
N SER A 113 -36.84 -0.66 2.55
CA SER A 113 -37.88 -1.30 1.77
C SER A 113 -37.38 -1.49 0.34
N MET A 114 -37.31 -2.73 -0.14
CA MET A 114 -36.77 -3.08 -1.46
C MET A 114 -37.83 -3.75 -2.33
N ALA A 115 -37.83 -3.45 -3.63
CA ALA A 115 -38.75 -4.06 -4.58
C ALA A 115 -38.16 -4.20 -5.99
N MET A 116 -38.59 -5.24 -6.70
CA MET A 116 -38.40 -5.37 -8.15
C MET A 116 -39.51 -4.62 -8.88
N VAL A 117 -39.16 -3.90 -9.95
CA VAL A 117 -40.08 -3.09 -10.75
C VAL A 117 -40.14 -3.66 -12.17
N ASP A 118 -41.35 -3.86 -12.72
CA ASP A 118 -41.53 -4.29 -14.12
C ASP A 118 -41.39 -3.09 -15.07
N GLU A 119 -40.93 -3.33 -16.31
CA GLU A 119 -41.01 -2.35 -17.39
C GLU A 119 -42.48 -2.18 -17.84
N LEU A 120 -42.98 -0.94 -17.90
CA LEU A 120 -44.13 -0.63 -18.74
C LEU A 120 -43.66 -0.23 -20.13
N GLY A 121 -44.23 -0.90 -21.13
CA GLY A 121 -44.27 -0.36 -22.49
C GLY A 121 -44.92 1.03 -22.52
N SER A 122 -44.54 1.81 -23.54
CA SER A 122 -44.97 3.19 -23.77
C SER A 122 -46.41 3.50 -23.32
N ALA A 123 -46.50 4.53 -22.47
CA ALA A 123 -47.69 5.12 -21.84
C ALA A 123 -48.15 4.50 -20.51
N GLY A 124 -47.61 5.05 -19.39
CA GLY A 124 -48.38 5.25 -18.15
C GLY A 124 -48.07 4.35 -16.95
N GLY A 125 -47.01 4.68 -16.20
CA GLY A 125 -46.87 4.36 -14.76
C GLY A 125 -46.32 2.97 -14.41
N ALA A 126 -45.08 2.90 -13.92
CA ALA A 126 -44.42 1.68 -13.42
C ALA A 126 -45.31 0.86 -12.45
N THR A 127 -45.79 -0.31 -12.87
CA THR A 127 -46.44 -1.29 -11.98
C THR A 127 -45.38 -2.10 -11.25
N MET A 128 -45.44 -2.13 -9.91
CA MET A 128 -44.53 -2.93 -9.09
C MET A 128 -44.80 -4.42 -9.30
N ARG A 129 -43.75 -5.20 -9.61
CA ARG A 129 -43.86 -6.65 -9.83
C ARG A 129 -44.28 -7.40 -8.57
N GLN A 130 -43.88 -6.89 -7.40
CA GLN A 130 -44.14 -7.45 -6.08
C GLN A 130 -44.32 -6.36 -5.02
N LEU A 131 -45.00 -6.69 -3.92
CA LEU A 131 -45.05 -5.81 -2.76
C LEU A 131 -43.62 -5.55 -2.23
N PRO A 132 -43.30 -4.30 -1.82
CA PRO A 132 -42.01 -4.00 -1.23
C PRO A 132 -41.72 -4.89 -0.01
N THR A 133 -40.54 -5.51 0.00
CA THR A 133 -40.07 -6.29 1.13
C THR A 133 -39.36 -5.37 2.11
N ARG A 134 -39.85 -5.33 3.34
CA ARG A 134 -39.31 -4.48 4.40
C ARG A 134 -38.16 -5.16 5.13
N GLY A 135 -37.30 -4.35 5.69
CA GLY A 135 -36.10 -4.77 6.40
C GLY A 135 -35.53 -3.67 7.29
N CYS A 136 -34.39 -3.97 7.88
CA CYS A 136 -33.60 -3.04 8.67
C CYS A 136 -32.11 -3.27 8.44
N PHE A 137 -31.32 -2.25 8.75
CA PHE A 137 -29.87 -2.34 8.71
C PHE A 137 -29.24 -1.68 9.92
N VAL A 138 -28.02 -2.12 10.20
CA VAL A 138 -27.12 -1.52 11.17
C VAL A 138 -25.77 -1.32 10.49
N ILE A 139 -25.19 -0.13 10.64
CA ILE A 139 -23.85 0.20 10.17
C ILE A 139 -23.01 0.58 11.39
N TRP A 140 -21.83 -0.04 11.48
CA TRP A 140 -20.76 0.34 12.37
C TRP A 140 -19.58 0.80 11.53
N GLN A 141 -18.99 1.95 11.84
CA GLN A 141 -17.83 2.48 11.10
C GLN A 141 -16.78 2.94 12.09
N MET A 142 -15.56 2.42 11.97
CA MET A 142 -14.41 2.62 12.86
C MET A 142 -13.25 3.21 12.05
N VAL A 143 -13.22 4.55 11.83
CA VAL A 143 -12.27 5.27 10.95
C VAL A 143 -12.24 4.77 9.47
N PRO A 144 -11.84 5.56 8.45
CA PRO A 144 -12.53 5.59 7.14
C PRO A 144 -12.63 4.26 6.38
N LYS A 145 -11.66 3.37 6.57
CA LYS A 145 -11.54 2.09 5.87
C LYS A 145 -12.09 0.90 6.64
N LYS A 146 -12.50 1.05 7.90
CA LYS A 146 -13.07 -0.05 8.68
C LYS A 146 -14.54 0.18 8.94
N TRP A 147 -15.37 -0.72 8.45
CA TRP A 147 -16.81 -0.61 8.58
C TRP A 147 -17.44 -2.00 8.55
N GLN A 148 -18.65 -2.12 9.07
CA GLN A 148 -19.45 -3.33 9.06
C GLN A 148 -20.91 -2.95 8.86
N ILE A 149 -21.59 -3.65 7.97
CA ILE A 149 -23.01 -3.53 7.76
C ILE A 149 -23.68 -4.89 7.97
N GLU A 150 -24.75 -4.88 8.75
CA GLU A 150 -25.71 -5.96 8.78
C GLU A 150 -27.02 -5.47 8.18
N LEU A 151 -27.54 -6.21 7.20
CA LEU A 151 -28.78 -5.89 6.52
C LEU A 151 -29.69 -7.11 6.55
N VAL A 152 -30.92 -6.94 7.02
CA VAL A 152 -31.96 -7.98 7.04
C VAL A 152 -33.15 -7.50 6.24
N VAL A 153 -33.51 -8.23 5.17
CA VAL A 153 -34.70 -7.96 4.35
C VAL A 153 -35.48 -9.25 4.17
N GLY A 154 -36.76 -9.23 4.54
CA GLY A 154 -37.57 -10.46 4.59
C GLY A 154 -37.00 -11.47 5.60
N ARG A 155 -36.56 -12.64 5.12
CA ARG A 155 -35.92 -13.70 5.94
C ARG A 155 -34.42 -13.86 5.69
N HIS A 156 -33.83 -12.92 4.94
CA HIS A 156 -32.44 -13.01 4.48
C HIS A 156 -31.57 -11.98 5.19
N LYS A 157 -30.39 -12.41 5.66
CA LYS A 157 -29.37 -11.55 6.27
C LYS A 157 -28.16 -11.46 5.34
N VAL A 158 -27.67 -10.25 5.09
CA VAL A 158 -26.38 -9.97 4.48
C VAL A 158 -25.49 -9.33 5.54
N VAL A 159 -24.26 -9.82 5.66
CA VAL A 159 -23.22 -9.19 6.48
C VAL A 159 -22.06 -8.86 5.57
N ALA A 160 -21.56 -7.63 5.66
CA ALA A 160 -20.38 -7.20 4.93
C ALA A 160 -19.56 -6.26 5.80
N GLY A 161 -18.29 -6.12 5.49
CA GLY A 161 -17.41 -5.21 6.22
C GLY A 161 -16.08 -4.97 5.52
N SER A 162 -15.26 -4.17 6.17
CA SER A 162 -13.87 -3.91 5.82
C SER A 162 -13.09 -3.73 7.12
N ASP A 163 -11.88 -4.27 7.21
CA ASP A 163 -10.99 -4.22 8.39
C ASP A 163 -9.83 -3.24 8.16
N GLY A 164 -9.82 -2.58 7.00
CA GLY A 164 -8.78 -1.68 6.55
C GLY A 164 -7.84 -2.31 5.51
N ASN A 165 -7.83 -3.64 5.39
CA ASN A 165 -6.94 -4.41 4.53
C ASN A 165 -7.69 -5.27 3.50
N VAL A 166 -8.85 -5.82 3.87
CA VAL A 166 -9.76 -6.55 2.99
C VAL A 166 -11.18 -6.05 3.20
N ALA A 167 -11.94 -5.89 2.11
CA ALA A 167 -13.39 -5.79 2.18
C ALA A 167 -14.01 -7.17 1.93
N TRP A 168 -15.09 -7.49 2.66
CA TRP A 168 -15.70 -8.80 2.60
C TRP A 168 -17.21 -8.76 2.63
N ARG A 169 -17.81 -9.83 2.12
CA ARG A 169 -19.26 -9.99 2.07
C ARG A 169 -19.68 -11.45 2.23
N ARG A 170 -20.63 -11.69 3.12
CA ARG A 170 -21.25 -12.99 3.34
C ARG A 170 -22.71 -12.97 2.91
N THR A 171 -23.04 -13.80 1.92
CA THR A 171 -24.40 -14.03 1.42
C THR A 171 -24.78 -15.50 1.66
N PRO A 172 -25.71 -15.79 2.58
CA PRO A 172 -25.98 -17.16 3.05
C PRO A 172 -26.33 -18.19 1.96
N TRP A 173 -26.85 -17.73 0.81
CA TRP A 173 -27.21 -18.60 -0.32
C TRP A 173 -26.04 -18.95 -1.26
N LEU A 174 -24.85 -18.38 -1.04
CA LEU A 174 -23.62 -18.74 -1.77
C LEU A 174 -22.71 -19.69 -0.96
N GLY A 175 -23.16 -20.15 0.21
CA GLY A 175 -22.42 -21.08 1.08
C GLY A 175 -21.84 -20.42 2.34
N SER A 176 -20.93 -21.14 3.00
CA SER A 176 -20.27 -20.69 4.24
C SER A 176 -19.14 -19.70 4.02
N HIS A 177 -18.65 -19.54 2.78
CA HIS A 177 -17.47 -18.74 2.46
C HIS A 177 -17.80 -17.25 2.31
N THR A 178 -16.90 -16.41 2.81
CA THR A 178 -16.97 -14.96 2.64
C THR A 178 -16.28 -14.56 1.34
N ALA A 179 -16.96 -13.78 0.49
CA ALA A 179 -16.36 -13.20 -0.70
C ALA A 179 -15.44 -12.04 -0.28
N LYS A 180 -14.15 -12.11 -0.64
CA LYS A 180 -13.12 -11.11 -0.32
C LYS A 180 -12.88 -10.19 -1.54
N GLY A 181 -12.43 -8.95 -1.29
CA GLY A 181 -12.05 -8.02 -2.34
C GLY A 181 -11.31 -6.79 -1.79
N GLY A 182 -10.82 -5.94 -2.69
CA GLY A 182 -10.11 -4.71 -2.32
C GLY A 182 -10.95 -3.76 -1.45
N VAL A 183 -10.28 -3.11 -0.49
CA VAL A 183 -10.86 -2.17 0.49
C VAL A 183 -11.43 -0.95 -0.21
N ARG A 184 -12.73 -0.73 -0.01
CA ARG A 184 -13.46 0.38 -0.62
C ARG A 184 -14.45 0.98 0.38
N PRO A 185 -14.73 2.28 0.28
CA PRO A 185 -15.78 2.87 1.10
C PRO A 185 -17.13 2.25 0.76
N LEU A 186 -17.96 2.09 1.78
CA LEU A 186 -19.34 1.63 1.64
C LEU A 186 -20.15 2.70 0.92
N ARG A 187 -20.82 2.36 -0.18
CA ARG A 187 -21.63 3.34 -0.93
C ARG A 187 -22.72 3.98 -0.08
N ARG A 188 -23.29 3.22 0.86
CA ARG A 188 -24.31 3.69 1.82
C ARG A 188 -23.80 4.83 2.70
N SER A 189 -22.51 4.85 3.05
CA SER A 189 -21.91 5.96 3.80
C SER A 189 -22.01 7.28 3.02
N LEU A 190 -21.87 7.25 1.69
CA LEU A 190 -21.96 8.43 0.81
C LEU A 190 -23.40 8.84 0.48
N GLN A 191 -24.41 8.10 0.91
CA GLN A 191 -25.82 8.49 0.76
C GLN A 191 -26.24 9.58 1.78
N GLY A 192 -25.31 10.49 2.09
CA GLY A 192 -25.49 11.59 3.05
C GLY A 192 -25.33 11.20 4.51
N LEU A 193 -24.79 10.00 4.82
CA LEU A 193 -24.57 9.51 6.19
C LEU A 193 -23.20 9.90 6.76
N ASP A 194 -22.17 9.87 5.93
CA ASP A 194 -20.80 10.24 6.30
C ASP A 194 -20.33 11.39 5.40
N PRO A 195 -20.59 12.65 5.80
CA PRO A 195 -20.16 13.81 5.04
C PRO A 195 -18.64 14.02 5.06
N VAL A 196 -17.89 13.42 5.99
CA VAL A 196 -16.42 13.48 5.97
C VAL A 196 -15.91 12.58 4.86
N ALA A 197 -16.32 11.31 4.83
CA ALA A 197 -15.95 10.39 3.76
C ALA A 197 -16.44 10.86 2.39
N THR A 198 -17.60 11.51 2.31
CA THR A 198 -18.09 12.10 1.06
C THR A 198 -17.15 13.21 0.56
N ALA A 199 -16.70 14.11 1.45
CA ALA A 199 -15.78 15.18 1.09
C ALA A 199 -14.42 14.61 0.64
N ASP A 200 -13.90 13.59 1.34
CA ASP A 200 -12.64 12.92 1.01
C ASP A 200 -12.71 12.23 -0.35
N VAL A 201 -13.76 11.45 -0.61
CA VAL A 201 -13.90 10.69 -1.86
C VAL A 201 -14.02 11.61 -3.08
N PHE A 202 -14.70 12.75 -2.94
CA PHE A 202 -14.86 13.71 -4.04
C PHE A 202 -13.77 14.77 -4.10
N SER A 203 -12.75 14.75 -3.24
CA SER A 203 -11.66 15.75 -3.26
C SER A 203 -10.85 15.70 -4.56
N SER A 204 -10.73 14.52 -5.17
CA SER A 204 -10.04 14.29 -6.45
C SER A 204 -10.99 14.30 -7.66
N ALA A 205 -12.25 14.67 -7.47
CA ALA A 205 -13.25 14.61 -8.53
C ALA A 205 -13.06 15.69 -9.60
N GLN A 206 -13.46 15.37 -10.82
CA GLN A 206 -13.48 16.32 -11.94
C GLN A 206 -14.79 17.09 -11.94
N TYR A 207 -14.73 18.42 -12.09
CA TYR A 207 -15.91 19.25 -12.30
C TYR A 207 -16.47 19.04 -13.71
N MET A 208 -17.76 18.71 -13.82
CA MET A 208 -18.43 18.39 -15.08
C MET A 208 -19.41 19.48 -15.56
N GLY A 209 -19.61 20.54 -14.77
CA GLY A 209 -20.59 21.59 -15.07
C GLY A 209 -21.78 21.59 -14.12
N GLU A 210 -22.89 22.14 -14.60
CA GLU A 210 -24.11 22.37 -13.83
C GLU A 210 -25.28 21.60 -14.44
N LYS A 211 -26.17 21.07 -13.59
CA LYS A 211 -27.37 20.37 -14.03
C LYS A 211 -28.49 20.57 -13.02
N GLN A 212 -29.70 20.81 -13.53
CA GLN A 212 -30.89 20.86 -12.70
C GLN A 212 -31.38 19.45 -12.38
N ILE A 213 -31.50 19.14 -11.08
CA ILE A 213 -31.96 17.85 -10.55
C ILE A 213 -33.11 18.13 -9.59
N TYR A 214 -34.31 17.61 -9.88
CA TYR A 214 -35.54 17.84 -9.10
C TYR A 214 -35.77 19.35 -8.79
N ASP A 215 -35.77 20.17 -9.84
CA ASP A 215 -35.96 21.63 -9.76
C ASP A 215 -34.92 22.36 -8.87
N THR A 216 -33.77 21.74 -8.65
CA THR A 216 -32.64 22.32 -7.90
C THR A 216 -31.40 22.34 -8.77
N ASP A 217 -30.84 23.53 -8.95
CA ASP A 217 -29.57 23.68 -9.68
C ASP A 217 -28.44 23.08 -8.85
N CYS A 218 -27.68 22.17 -9.48
CA CYS A 218 -26.60 21.42 -8.85
C CYS A 218 -25.29 21.56 -9.63
N PHE A 219 -24.18 21.63 -8.92
CA PHE A 219 -22.86 21.36 -9.47
C PHE A 219 -22.65 19.84 -9.60
N VAL A 220 -22.01 19.41 -10.69
CA VAL A 220 -21.78 18.00 -11.00
C VAL A 220 -20.29 17.68 -10.87
N LEU A 221 -19.96 16.73 -9.99
CA LEU A 221 -18.60 16.18 -9.84
C LEU A 221 -18.56 14.74 -10.32
N LYS A 222 -17.48 14.35 -11.01
CA LYS A 222 -17.26 13.00 -11.56
C LYS A 222 -16.03 12.34 -10.97
N LEU A 223 -16.18 11.08 -10.60
CA LEU A 223 -15.11 10.16 -10.20
C LEU A 223 -15.05 8.99 -11.17
N SER A 224 -13.85 8.57 -11.55
CA SER A 224 -13.63 7.39 -12.39
C SER A 224 -12.58 6.51 -11.72
N ALA A 225 -12.83 5.20 -11.64
CA ALA A 225 -11.80 4.24 -11.26
C ALA A 225 -10.69 4.24 -12.31
N ASP A 226 -9.43 4.20 -11.87
CA ASP A 226 -8.28 4.04 -12.74
C ASP A 226 -8.05 2.55 -13.11
N ASP A 227 -7.11 2.30 -14.01
CA ASP A 227 -6.82 0.95 -14.50
C ASP A 227 -6.32 0.03 -13.37
N THR A 228 -5.67 0.57 -12.34
CA THR A 228 -5.18 -0.21 -11.20
C THR A 228 -6.33 -0.67 -10.29
N ASP A 229 -7.27 0.22 -10.00
CA ASP A 229 -8.50 -0.08 -9.25
C ASP A 229 -9.38 -1.10 -10.01
N LEU A 230 -9.47 -0.98 -11.34
CA LEU A 230 -10.22 -1.90 -12.19
C LEU A 230 -9.56 -3.29 -12.28
N ALA A 231 -8.23 -3.34 -12.43
CA ALA A 231 -7.47 -4.58 -12.46
C ALA A 231 -7.55 -5.32 -11.12
N ALA A 232 -7.43 -4.62 -9.99
CA ALA A 232 -7.58 -5.19 -8.64
C ALA A 232 -8.98 -5.80 -8.37
N ARG A 233 -9.97 -5.48 -9.22
CA ARG A 233 -11.34 -5.99 -9.15
C ARG A 233 -11.65 -7.05 -10.21
N SER A 234 -10.68 -7.40 -11.04
CA SER A 234 -10.83 -8.35 -12.13
C SER A 234 -10.18 -9.69 -11.78
N ASP A 235 -10.81 -10.78 -12.23
CA ASP A 235 -10.26 -12.14 -12.18
C ASP A 235 -10.43 -12.82 -13.54
N PRO A 236 -9.86 -14.03 -13.77
CA PRO A 236 -9.94 -14.72 -15.06
C PRO A 236 -11.36 -15.00 -15.57
N THR A 237 -12.38 -14.95 -14.70
CA THR A 237 -13.79 -15.20 -15.01
C THR A 237 -14.63 -13.93 -15.09
N ALA A 238 -14.24 -12.85 -14.41
CA ALA A 238 -14.97 -11.59 -14.36
C ALA A 238 -14.02 -10.39 -14.43
N GLU A 239 -14.11 -9.62 -15.51
CA GLU A 239 -13.32 -8.40 -15.73
C GLU A 239 -14.17 -7.15 -15.49
N MET A 240 -13.68 -6.25 -14.65
CA MET A 240 -14.28 -4.93 -14.44
C MET A 240 -13.71 -3.94 -15.46
N ILE A 241 -14.53 -3.57 -16.45
CA ILE A 241 -14.10 -2.72 -17.56
C ILE A 241 -14.13 -1.23 -17.19
N LYS A 242 -15.12 -0.84 -16.38
CA LYS A 242 -15.36 0.58 -16.05
C LYS A 242 -16.15 0.71 -14.77
N HIS A 243 -15.85 1.72 -13.97
CA HIS A 243 -16.72 2.19 -12.89
C HIS A 243 -16.60 3.71 -12.74
N VAL A 244 -17.71 4.43 -12.90
CA VAL A 244 -17.79 5.90 -12.82
C VAL A 244 -18.90 6.30 -11.85
N MET A 245 -18.69 7.37 -11.09
CA MET A 245 -19.66 7.95 -10.17
C MET A 245 -19.80 9.46 -10.38
N PHE A 246 -21.00 9.99 -10.17
CA PHE A 246 -21.36 11.40 -10.25
C PHE A 246 -22.07 11.86 -8.98
N GLY A 247 -21.57 12.94 -8.37
CA GLY A 247 -22.20 13.62 -7.24
C GLY A 247 -22.83 14.94 -7.67
N TYR A 248 -24.07 15.19 -7.23
CA TYR A 248 -24.83 16.40 -7.55
C TYR A 248 -25.02 17.24 -6.29
N PHE A 249 -24.29 18.33 -6.19
CA PHE A 249 -24.24 19.20 -5.02
C PHE A 249 -25.08 20.45 -5.26
N SER A 250 -26.07 20.70 -4.40
CA SER A 250 -26.97 21.84 -4.55
C SER A 250 -26.20 23.16 -4.51
N GLN A 251 -26.39 24.00 -5.52
CA GLN A 251 -25.79 25.33 -5.55
C GLN A 251 -26.35 26.23 -4.43
N LYS A 252 -27.61 26.02 -4.06
CA LYS A 252 -28.33 26.84 -3.08
C LYS A 252 -27.88 26.63 -1.64
N ASN A 253 -27.63 25.38 -1.25
CA ASN A 253 -27.35 25.03 0.15
C ASN A 253 -26.10 24.16 0.36
N GLY A 254 -25.38 23.81 -0.71
CA GLY A 254 -24.13 23.04 -0.67
C GLY A 254 -24.29 21.55 -0.42
N LEU A 255 -25.49 21.05 -0.08
CA LEU A 255 -25.70 19.65 0.28
C LEU A 255 -25.70 18.74 -0.96
N LEU A 256 -25.26 17.50 -0.78
CA LEU A 256 -25.35 16.46 -1.80
C LEU A 256 -26.82 16.03 -1.96
N LEU A 257 -27.41 16.30 -3.13
CA LEU A 257 -28.82 16.05 -3.43
C LEU A 257 -29.05 14.69 -4.08
N TYR A 258 -28.17 14.32 -5.00
CA TYR A 258 -28.30 13.13 -5.82
C TYR A 258 -26.93 12.51 -6.10
N LEU A 259 -26.89 11.20 -6.24
CA LEU A 259 -25.66 10.43 -6.43
C LEU A 259 -25.92 9.31 -7.42
N GLU A 260 -25.11 9.22 -8.47
CA GLU A 260 -25.27 8.25 -9.56
C GLU A 260 -23.96 7.51 -9.82
N ASP A 261 -24.01 6.20 -10.09
CA ASP A 261 -22.86 5.41 -10.45
C ASP A 261 -23.22 4.35 -11.50
N SER A 262 -22.25 4.01 -12.35
CA SER A 262 -22.37 3.01 -13.39
C SER A 262 -21.10 2.18 -13.46
N TYR A 263 -21.24 0.85 -13.50
CA TYR A 263 -20.13 -0.06 -13.74
C TYR A 263 -20.46 -1.14 -14.76
N LEU A 264 -19.44 -1.50 -15.55
CA LEU A 264 -19.50 -2.48 -16.62
C LEU A 264 -18.59 -3.66 -16.30
N THR A 265 -19.15 -4.87 -16.30
CA THR A 265 -18.42 -6.11 -16.04
C THR A 265 -18.58 -7.08 -17.20
N ARG A 266 -17.47 -7.63 -17.69
CA ARG A 266 -17.46 -8.74 -18.64
C ARG A 266 -17.25 -10.04 -17.87
N ILE A 267 -18.20 -10.96 -17.98
CA ILE A 267 -18.08 -12.31 -17.42
C ILE A 267 -17.84 -13.29 -18.56
N GLN A 268 -16.78 -14.08 -18.44
CA GLN A 268 -16.43 -15.09 -19.44
C GLN A 268 -15.89 -16.35 -18.77
N SER A 269 -16.72 -17.40 -18.76
CA SER A 269 -16.27 -18.74 -18.36
C SER A 269 -15.51 -19.41 -19.52
N PRO A 270 -14.53 -20.29 -19.23
CA PRO A 270 -13.80 -21.02 -20.25
C PRO A 270 -14.74 -21.75 -21.22
N GLY A 271 -14.57 -21.53 -22.53
CA GLY A 271 -15.38 -22.15 -23.58
C GLY A 271 -16.75 -21.50 -23.85
N CYS A 272 -17.08 -20.37 -23.20
CA CYS A 272 -18.33 -19.64 -23.42
C CYS A 272 -18.10 -18.27 -24.09
N HIS A 273 -19.13 -17.76 -24.78
CA HIS A 273 -19.14 -16.37 -25.26
C HIS A 273 -19.19 -15.38 -24.07
N PRO A 274 -18.52 -14.21 -24.17
CA PRO A 274 -18.55 -13.21 -23.12
C PRO A 274 -19.96 -12.66 -22.93
N THR A 275 -20.35 -12.43 -21.68
CA THR A 275 -21.59 -11.78 -21.30
C THR A 275 -21.27 -10.48 -20.57
N TYR A 276 -21.89 -9.39 -20.96
CA TYR A 276 -21.68 -8.07 -20.36
C TYR A 276 -22.84 -7.71 -19.45
N TRP A 277 -22.48 -7.10 -18.32
CA TRP A 277 -23.41 -6.59 -17.32
C TRP A 277 -23.10 -5.14 -17.04
N GLU A 278 -24.06 -4.26 -17.33
CA GLU A 278 -24.02 -2.87 -16.91
C GLU A 278 -24.97 -2.70 -15.73
N THR A 279 -24.46 -2.20 -14.61
CA THR A 279 -25.27 -1.81 -13.47
C THR A 279 -25.18 -0.32 -13.28
N THR A 280 -26.33 0.36 -13.33
CA THR A 280 -26.45 1.78 -13.03
C THR A 280 -27.30 1.95 -11.79
N MET A 281 -26.80 2.69 -10.82
CA MET A 281 -27.50 2.96 -9.57
C MET A 281 -27.56 4.45 -9.31
N SER A 282 -28.67 4.90 -8.77
CA SER A 282 -28.84 6.27 -8.35
C SER A 282 -29.50 6.37 -6.99
N THR A 283 -29.25 7.47 -6.28
CA THR A 283 -29.83 7.75 -4.97
C THR A 283 -30.18 9.22 -4.86
N LYS A 284 -31.40 9.50 -4.43
CA LYS A 284 -31.84 10.82 -3.97
C LYS A 284 -31.76 10.87 -2.44
N MET A 285 -31.15 11.91 -1.91
CA MET A 285 -31.03 12.15 -0.47
C MET A 285 -32.10 13.14 -0.01
N GLU A 286 -32.72 12.84 1.13
CA GLU A 286 -33.86 13.58 1.65
C GLU A 286 -33.76 13.73 3.18
N ASP A 287 -34.47 14.73 3.72
CA ASP A 287 -34.59 14.92 5.18
C ASP A 287 -33.23 15.10 5.88
N TYR A 288 -32.45 16.08 5.44
CA TYR A 288 -31.22 16.46 6.13
C TYR A 288 -31.53 17.07 7.50
N ARG A 289 -31.08 16.40 8.57
CA ARG A 289 -31.23 16.84 9.96
C ARG A 289 -29.87 17.04 10.61
N THR A 290 -29.81 17.92 11.59
CA THR A 290 -28.60 18.15 12.38
C THR A 290 -28.48 17.11 13.48
N VAL A 291 -27.38 16.36 13.48
CA VAL A 291 -26.97 15.45 14.56
C VAL A 291 -25.60 15.92 15.05
N GLU A 292 -25.49 16.26 16.34
CA GLU A 292 -24.24 16.75 16.97
C GLU A 292 -23.54 17.89 16.20
N GLY A 293 -24.33 18.76 15.56
CA GLY A 293 -23.81 19.91 14.80
C GLY A 293 -23.47 19.63 13.34
N VAL A 294 -23.81 18.44 12.83
CA VAL A 294 -23.52 17.99 11.45
C VAL A 294 -24.81 17.62 10.73
N ARG A 295 -25.00 18.06 9.48
CA ARG A 295 -26.20 17.75 8.69
C ARG A 295 -26.08 16.41 7.98
N ILE A 296 -26.99 15.50 8.32
CA ILE A 296 -27.04 14.10 7.85
C ILE A 296 -28.39 13.80 7.20
N SER A 297 -28.39 13.11 6.06
CA SER A 297 -29.61 12.66 5.37
C SER A 297 -30.28 11.54 6.17
N HIS A 298 -31.51 11.76 6.66
CA HIS A 298 -32.25 10.75 7.42
C HIS A 298 -33.15 9.88 6.55
N SER A 299 -33.28 10.18 5.26
CA SER A 299 -34.01 9.33 4.33
C SER A 299 -33.48 9.44 2.91
N GLY A 300 -33.89 8.50 2.06
CA GLY A 300 -33.58 8.58 0.65
C GLY A 300 -34.22 7.45 -0.15
N LYS A 301 -34.12 7.59 -1.47
CA LYS A 301 -34.62 6.62 -2.43
C LYS A 301 -33.52 6.25 -3.42
N SER A 302 -33.23 4.97 -3.53
CA SER A 302 -32.28 4.43 -4.50
C SER A 302 -33.01 3.69 -5.62
N SER A 303 -32.47 3.74 -6.84
CA SER A 303 -32.91 2.93 -7.98
C SER A 303 -31.69 2.26 -8.59
N ALA A 304 -31.77 0.97 -8.89
CA ALA A 304 -30.74 0.23 -9.60
C ALA A 304 -31.31 -0.42 -10.86
N ILE A 305 -30.58 -0.32 -11.96
CA ILE A 305 -30.90 -0.92 -13.26
C ILE A 305 -29.75 -1.82 -13.65
N ILE A 306 -30.05 -3.08 -13.93
CA ILE A 306 -29.08 -4.05 -14.42
C ILE A 306 -29.46 -4.44 -15.82
N THR A 307 -28.56 -4.19 -16.75
CA THR A 307 -28.73 -4.55 -18.16
C THR A 307 -27.71 -5.63 -18.52
N ARG A 308 -28.21 -6.78 -18.95
CA ARG A 308 -27.39 -7.89 -19.44
C ARG A 308 -27.45 -7.96 -20.97
N PHE A 309 -26.30 -7.95 -21.64
CA PHE A 309 -26.19 -8.02 -23.10
C PHE A 309 -25.00 -8.89 -23.55
N GLY A 310 -25.03 -9.42 -24.79
CA GLY A 310 -23.98 -10.28 -25.35
C GLY A 310 -24.48 -11.18 -26.48
N ASP A 311 -23.55 -11.75 -27.26
CA ASP A 311 -23.82 -12.49 -28.50
C ASP A 311 -24.64 -13.78 -28.29
N ASN A 312 -24.69 -14.29 -27.06
CA ASN A 312 -25.43 -15.50 -26.67
C ASN A 312 -26.91 -15.24 -26.32
N LEU A 313 -27.38 -13.99 -26.27
CA LEU A 313 -28.75 -13.66 -25.90
C LEU A 313 -29.68 -13.58 -27.11
N ARG A 314 -30.41 -14.68 -27.38
CA ARG A 314 -31.37 -14.78 -28.51
C ARG A 314 -32.52 -13.76 -28.50
N GLY A 315 -32.69 -12.98 -27.41
CA GLY A 315 -33.80 -12.03 -27.22
C GLY A 315 -33.38 -10.57 -27.01
N GLY A 316 -32.11 -10.21 -27.25
CA GLY A 316 -31.60 -8.85 -26.99
C GLY A 316 -31.28 -8.59 -25.50
N PRO A 317 -31.02 -7.31 -25.13
CA PRO A 317 -30.69 -6.93 -23.76
C PRO A 317 -31.82 -7.26 -22.78
N VAL A 318 -31.47 -7.79 -21.60
CA VAL A 318 -32.42 -8.03 -20.51
C VAL A 318 -32.18 -7.01 -19.42
N THR A 319 -33.17 -6.16 -19.17
CA THR A 319 -33.13 -5.11 -18.16
C THR A 319 -33.90 -5.53 -16.91
N THR A 320 -33.33 -5.29 -15.74
CA THR A 320 -33.97 -5.50 -14.44
C THR A 320 -33.88 -4.23 -13.62
N ARG A 321 -35.03 -3.72 -13.15
CA ARG A 321 -35.09 -2.51 -12.32
C ARG A 321 -35.46 -2.85 -10.88
N MET A 322 -34.78 -2.19 -9.95
CA MET A 322 -34.91 -2.36 -8.51
C MET A 322 -35.04 -1.00 -7.85
N GLU A 323 -35.84 -0.91 -6.81
CA GLU A 323 -35.97 0.31 -6.00
C GLU A 323 -35.76 -0.01 -4.51
N GLU A 324 -35.13 0.94 -3.82
CA GLU A 324 -34.90 0.95 -2.39
C GLU A 324 -35.43 2.26 -1.81
N THR A 325 -36.11 2.21 -0.67
CA THR A 325 -36.35 3.39 0.17
C THR A 325 -35.81 3.10 1.55
N TRP A 326 -35.05 4.03 2.12
CA TRP A 326 -34.42 3.88 3.43
C TRP A 326 -34.68 5.08 4.33
N THR A 327 -34.71 4.84 5.63
CA THR A 327 -34.83 5.86 6.68
C THR A 327 -33.90 5.55 7.84
N ILE A 328 -33.34 6.56 8.47
CA ILE A 328 -32.48 6.45 9.65
C ILE A 328 -33.33 6.61 10.91
N ASP A 329 -33.25 5.60 11.79
CA ASP A 329 -33.93 5.60 13.08
C ASP A 329 -33.03 6.18 14.18
N ASP A 330 -31.74 5.85 14.17
CA ASP A 330 -30.76 6.30 15.17
C ASP A 330 -29.37 6.48 14.54
N LEU A 331 -28.64 7.49 15.02
CA LEU A 331 -27.29 7.81 14.59
C LEU A 331 -26.51 8.45 15.74
N ALA A 332 -25.32 7.92 16.01
CA ALA A 332 -24.42 8.45 17.02
C ALA A 332 -22.98 8.44 16.54
N PHE A 333 -22.24 9.50 16.90
CA PHE A 333 -20.79 9.53 16.78
C PHE A 333 -20.15 9.21 18.13
N ASN A 334 -18.95 8.64 18.12
CA ASN A 334 -18.15 8.44 19.33
C ASN A 334 -18.88 7.65 20.43
N VAL A 335 -19.56 6.57 20.06
CA VAL A 335 -20.31 5.70 20.97
C VAL A 335 -19.38 5.24 22.12
N PRO A 336 -19.70 5.59 23.39
CA PRO A 336 -18.86 5.23 24.54
C PRO A 336 -18.71 3.72 24.71
N GLY A 337 -17.49 3.25 24.98
CA GLY A 337 -17.19 1.83 25.17
C GLY A 337 -17.02 1.02 23.88
N LEU A 338 -17.25 1.63 22.71
CA LEU A 338 -16.95 1.01 21.42
C LEU A 338 -15.49 1.33 21.04
N SER A 339 -14.57 0.40 21.33
CA SER A 339 -13.16 0.46 20.91
C SER A 339 -12.91 -0.40 19.67
N MET A 340 -11.70 -0.32 19.10
CA MET A 340 -11.27 -1.20 18.01
C MET A 340 -11.38 -2.70 18.38
N ASP A 341 -11.29 -3.04 19.66
CA ASP A 341 -11.40 -4.42 20.16
C ASP A 341 -12.83 -4.99 20.01
N CYS A 342 -13.83 -4.12 19.84
CA CYS A 342 -15.22 -4.51 19.62
C CYS A 342 -15.54 -4.78 18.14
N PHE A 343 -14.63 -4.43 17.22
CA PHE A 343 -14.78 -4.74 15.80
C PHE A 343 -14.30 -6.17 15.52
N ILE A 344 -15.24 -7.10 15.45
CA ILE A 344 -14.97 -8.53 15.27
C ILE A 344 -15.36 -8.92 13.84
N PRO A 345 -14.43 -8.91 12.87
CA PRO A 345 -14.72 -9.46 11.55
C PRO A 345 -14.99 -10.98 11.66
N PRO A 346 -15.59 -11.59 10.62
CA PRO A 346 -15.73 -13.05 10.56
C PRO A 346 -14.39 -13.76 10.84
N GLU A 347 -14.44 -14.95 11.44
CA GLU A 347 -13.23 -15.71 11.81
C GLU A 347 -12.30 -15.97 10.60
N ASP A 348 -12.86 -16.12 9.41
CA ASP A 348 -12.15 -16.28 8.14
C ASP A 348 -11.57 -14.97 7.55
N ILE A 349 -11.77 -13.84 8.24
CA ILE A 349 -11.38 -12.47 7.88
C ILE A 349 -10.48 -11.81 8.93
N LEU A 350 -10.48 -12.26 10.19
CA LEU A 350 -9.49 -11.81 11.17
C LEU A 350 -8.09 -12.03 10.58
N GLN A 351 -7.38 -10.96 10.22
CA GLN A 351 -5.94 -11.05 10.01
C GLN A 351 -5.35 -11.57 11.31
N SER A 352 -4.87 -12.81 11.30
CA SER A 352 -4.30 -13.43 12.49
C SER A 352 -3.08 -12.63 12.89
N VAL A 353 -3.15 -12.00 14.07
CA VAL A 353 -1.95 -11.51 14.75
C VAL A 353 -1.46 -12.67 15.59
N VAL A 354 -0.31 -13.20 15.20
CA VAL A 354 0.29 -14.38 15.79
C VAL A 354 1.51 -13.94 16.57
N ASP A 355 1.44 -13.97 17.90
CA ASP A 355 2.58 -13.60 18.75
C ASP A 355 3.56 -14.78 18.84
N VAL A 356 4.85 -14.52 18.62
CA VAL A 356 5.88 -15.56 18.71
C VAL A 356 5.92 -16.25 20.08
N ARG A 357 5.45 -15.57 21.14
CA ARG A 357 5.36 -16.14 22.50
C ARG A 357 4.27 -17.20 22.63
N ASP A 358 3.27 -17.20 21.77
CA ASP A 358 2.24 -18.25 21.73
C ASP A 358 2.84 -19.60 21.34
N PHE A 359 4.01 -19.59 20.69
CA PHE A 359 4.83 -20.75 20.35
C PHE A 359 6.02 -20.98 21.28
N GLY A 360 6.04 -20.29 22.43
CA GLY A 360 7.05 -20.48 23.47
C GLY A 360 8.32 -19.64 23.29
N ALA A 361 8.32 -18.60 22.45
CA ALA A 361 9.44 -17.68 22.38
C ALA A 361 9.66 -16.95 23.72
N VAL A 362 10.93 -16.79 24.13
CA VAL A 362 11.35 -16.11 25.35
C VAL A 362 12.33 -14.99 25.00
N GLY A 363 11.94 -13.76 25.29
CA GLY A 363 12.71 -12.54 24.99
C GLY A 363 13.80 -12.19 26.02
N ASP A 364 14.62 -13.16 26.45
CA ASP A 364 15.66 -13.02 27.49
C ASP A 364 17.10 -12.84 26.96
N GLY A 365 17.27 -12.84 25.64
CA GLY A 365 18.55 -12.74 24.93
C GLY A 365 19.43 -14.00 25.01
N LYS A 366 18.90 -15.11 25.54
CA LYS A 366 19.66 -16.35 25.81
C LYS A 366 18.97 -17.59 25.26
N THR A 367 17.65 -17.65 25.38
CA THR A 367 16.82 -18.72 24.86
C THR A 367 16.80 -18.66 23.34
N GLU A 368 17.05 -19.79 22.70
CA GLU A 368 17.01 -19.93 21.24
C GLU A 368 15.55 -19.98 20.77
N ASN A 369 15.14 -19.10 19.85
CA ASN A 369 13.74 -18.87 19.48
C ASN A 369 13.37 -19.28 18.04
N THR A 370 14.28 -19.84 17.24
CA THR A 370 14.06 -20.13 15.82
C THR A 370 12.82 -20.97 15.56
N ASN A 371 12.57 -22.01 16.35
CA ASN A 371 11.38 -22.85 16.18
C ASN A 371 10.07 -22.10 16.47
N ALA A 372 10.06 -21.21 17.47
CA ALA A 372 8.87 -20.43 17.81
C ALA A 372 8.55 -19.40 16.71
N PHE A 373 9.57 -18.76 16.16
CA PHE A 373 9.44 -17.83 15.03
C PHE A 373 8.99 -18.57 13.75
N GLN A 374 9.53 -19.76 13.48
CA GLN A 374 9.12 -20.57 12.33
C GLN A 374 7.65 -20.96 12.42
N HIS A 375 7.17 -21.46 13.56
CA HIS A 375 5.77 -21.84 13.71
C HIS A 375 4.82 -20.65 13.57
N ALA A 376 5.17 -19.49 14.15
CA ALA A 376 4.38 -18.28 13.99
C ALA A 376 4.30 -17.83 12.52
N TRP A 377 5.41 -17.94 11.78
CA TRP A 377 5.44 -17.67 10.34
C TRP A 377 4.59 -18.67 9.55
N ASP A 378 4.71 -19.96 9.82
CA ASP A 378 3.98 -21.01 9.09
C ASP A 378 2.46 -20.82 9.21
N GLU A 379 1.98 -20.39 10.39
CA GLU A 379 0.57 -20.04 10.59
C GLU A 379 0.15 -18.82 9.75
N VAL A 380 0.90 -17.72 9.87
CA VAL A 380 0.60 -16.47 9.16
C VAL A 380 0.71 -16.64 7.64
N CYS A 381 1.69 -17.40 7.15
CA CYS A 381 1.87 -17.61 5.71
C CYS A 381 0.72 -18.41 5.10
N GLN A 382 0.10 -19.32 5.85
CA GLN A 382 -1.06 -20.10 5.38
C GLN A 382 -2.37 -19.31 5.38
N SER A 383 -2.54 -18.32 6.27
CA SER A 383 -3.80 -17.58 6.41
C SER A 383 -3.75 -16.14 5.92
N GLY A 384 -2.55 -15.59 5.67
CA GLY A 384 -2.30 -14.15 5.72
C GLY A 384 -2.35 -13.62 7.16
N GLY A 385 -1.79 -12.44 7.43
CA GLY A 385 -1.82 -11.85 8.77
C GLY A 385 -0.51 -11.20 9.21
N THR A 386 -0.26 -11.16 10.51
CA THR A 386 0.90 -10.50 11.12
C THR A 386 1.59 -11.41 12.13
N VAL A 387 2.87 -11.69 11.94
CA VAL A 387 3.74 -12.19 13.01
C VAL A 387 4.09 -11.00 13.91
N SER A 388 3.76 -11.09 15.19
CA SER A 388 4.00 -10.05 16.19
C SER A 388 5.17 -10.44 17.09
N ILE A 389 6.19 -9.59 17.12
CA ILE A 389 7.36 -9.72 17.99
C ILE A 389 7.36 -8.54 18.94
N VAL A 390 6.84 -8.77 20.14
CA VAL A 390 6.74 -7.73 21.17
C VAL A 390 8.03 -7.62 21.99
N THR A 391 8.15 -6.53 22.73
CA THR A 391 9.29 -6.16 23.59
C THR A 391 10.04 -7.35 24.22
N GLY A 392 11.35 -7.38 24.03
CA GLY A 392 12.27 -8.40 24.54
C GLY A 392 13.53 -8.46 23.68
N THR A 393 14.47 -9.33 24.05
CA THR A 393 15.62 -9.69 23.20
C THR A 393 15.50 -11.17 22.83
N TYR A 394 15.34 -11.48 21.54
CA TYR A 394 15.14 -12.85 21.08
C TYR A 394 16.40 -13.30 20.36
N LEU A 395 17.13 -14.26 20.95
CA LEU A 395 18.23 -14.93 20.26
C LEU A 395 17.63 -15.81 19.17
N LEU A 396 18.07 -15.61 17.93
CA LEU A 396 17.53 -16.27 16.75
C LEU A 396 18.69 -16.83 15.91
N ASN A 397 18.73 -18.14 15.68
CA ASN A 397 19.67 -18.73 14.73
C ASN A 397 19.27 -18.42 13.28
N THR A 398 20.07 -18.86 12.32
CA THR A 398 19.72 -18.74 10.89
C THR A 398 18.35 -19.33 10.62
N ILE A 399 17.50 -18.58 9.90
CA ILE A 399 16.13 -18.96 9.56
C ILE A 399 15.75 -18.46 8.16
N GLN A 400 14.92 -19.25 7.47
CA GLN A 400 14.27 -18.84 6.23
C GLN A 400 12.75 -18.86 6.41
N PHE A 401 12.13 -17.71 6.27
CA PHE A 401 10.69 -17.53 6.17
C PHE A 401 10.28 -17.71 4.72
N ALA A 402 9.89 -18.95 4.37
CA ALA A 402 9.53 -19.32 3.01
C ALA A 402 8.05 -19.09 2.72
N GLY A 403 7.75 -18.61 1.50
CA GLY A 403 6.43 -18.65 0.87
C GLY A 403 6.30 -19.83 -0.10
N PRO A 404 5.34 -19.76 -1.05
CA PRO A 404 4.38 -18.68 -1.26
C PRO A 404 3.30 -18.63 -0.17
N CYS A 405 2.91 -17.42 0.26
CA CYS A 405 1.88 -17.23 1.27
C CYS A 405 0.49 -16.96 0.66
N ASN A 406 -0.57 -17.38 1.36
CA ASN A 406 -1.97 -17.23 0.94
C ASN A 406 -2.54 -15.84 1.25
N GLY A 407 -1.80 -14.79 0.91
CA GLY A 407 -2.19 -13.40 1.16
C GLY A 407 -1.02 -12.54 1.62
N GLN A 408 -1.32 -11.28 1.94
CA GLN A 408 -0.33 -10.37 2.50
C GLN A 408 0.05 -10.81 3.92
N VAL A 409 1.35 -10.73 4.19
CA VAL A 409 1.95 -11.12 5.46
C VAL A 409 2.77 -9.98 6.01
N SER A 410 2.68 -9.76 7.32
CA SER A 410 3.40 -8.70 8.01
C SER A 410 4.30 -9.29 9.10
N PHE A 411 5.45 -8.67 9.29
CA PHE A 411 6.40 -8.95 10.36
C PHE A 411 6.53 -7.69 11.20
N LEU A 412 5.84 -7.64 12.35
CA LEU A 412 5.79 -6.48 13.24
C LEU A 412 6.82 -6.64 14.36
N VAL A 413 7.94 -5.94 14.24
CA VAL A 413 9.09 -6.03 15.12
C VAL A 413 9.10 -4.84 16.08
N ASN A 414 8.79 -5.08 17.35
CA ASN A 414 8.89 -4.10 18.45
C ASN A 414 9.85 -4.59 19.55
N ALA A 415 10.90 -5.32 19.13
CA ALA A 415 11.85 -6.01 19.98
C ALA A 415 13.26 -5.96 19.40
N VAL A 416 14.23 -6.48 20.14
CA VAL A 416 15.56 -6.79 19.60
C VAL A 416 15.57 -8.25 19.15
N ILE A 417 15.76 -8.51 17.87
CA ILE A 417 16.11 -9.82 17.34
C ILE A 417 17.63 -9.85 17.27
N GLN A 418 18.25 -10.83 17.91
CA GLN A 418 19.70 -10.88 18.10
C GLN A 418 20.29 -12.14 17.46
N ALA A 419 21.33 -11.96 16.66
CA ALA A 419 22.07 -13.06 16.05
C ALA A 419 22.96 -13.78 17.09
N PRO A 420 23.39 -15.03 16.82
CA PRO A 420 24.42 -15.68 17.62
C PRO A 420 25.78 -15.01 17.42
N GLN A 421 26.61 -15.00 18.46
CA GLN A 421 27.99 -14.52 18.37
C GLN A 421 28.88 -15.49 17.58
N GLY A 422 29.97 -14.96 17.02
CA GLY A 422 30.96 -15.70 16.24
C GLY A 422 30.65 -15.78 14.75
N GLN A 423 31.52 -16.46 14.00
CA GLN A 423 31.34 -16.66 12.57
C GLN A 423 30.13 -17.54 12.25
N SER A 424 29.55 -17.31 11.07
CA SER A 424 28.56 -18.18 10.46
C SER A 424 29.02 -18.53 9.05
N ASN A 425 28.83 -19.79 8.66
CA ASN A 425 29.02 -20.25 7.27
C ASN A 425 27.70 -20.23 6.48
N ALA A 426 26.61 -19.75 7.09
CA ALA A 426 25.33 -19.63 6.42
C ALA A 426 25.39 -18.57 5.31
N HIS A 427 24.57 -18.74 4.27
CA HIS A 427 24.43 -17.74 3.22
C HIS A 427 23.75 -16.47 3.74
N TYR A 428 22.92 -16.56 4.77
CA TYR A 428 22.17 -15.46 5.37
C TYR A 428 21.94 -15.74 6.85
N TRP A 429 21.57 -14.71 7.62
CA TRP A 429 20.99 -14.90 8.94
C TRP A 429 19.46 -15.05 8.85
N ILE A 430 18.74 -14.06 8.33
CA ILE A 430 17.29 -14.13 8.12
C ILE A 430 17.00 -13.94 6.63
N ASN A 431 16.31 -14.90 6.01
CA ASN A 431 15.86 -14.79 4.62
C ASN A 431 14.33 -14.84 4.53
N PHE A 432 13.73 -13.92 3.79
CA PHE A 432 12.35 -14.00 3.33
C PHE A 432 12.37 -14.42 1.86
N ASP A 433 11.80 -15.58 1.54
CA ASP A 433 11.97 -16.24 0.25
C ASP A 433 10.62 -16.54 -0.42
N ASP A 434 10.46 -16.15 -1.69
CA ASP A 434 9.29 -16.43 -2.53
C ASP A 434 7.96 -15.88 -1.96
N ILE A 435 7.91 -14.58 -1.66
CA ILE A 435 6.75 -13.93 -1.02
C ILE A 435 6.25 -12.75 -1.84
N ASN A 436 4.93 -12.68 -2.03
CA ASN A 436 4.27 -11.53 -2.64
C ASN A 436 3.40 -10.80 -1.60
N GLY A 437 3.72 -9.54 -1.29
CA GLY A 437 2.98 -8.74 -0.30
C GLY A 437 3.51 -8.85 1.13
N LEU A 438 4.84 -8.81 1.32
CA LEU A 438 5.48 -8.77 2.63
C LEU A 438 5.55 -7.34 3.17
N THR A 439 5.22 -7.14 4.45
CA THR A 439 5.50 -5.89 5.17
C THR A 439 6.37 -6.17 6.39
N ILE A 440 7.61 -5.69 6.42
CA ILE A 440 8.47 -5.70 7.61
C ILE A 440 8.43 -4.31 8.24
N GLN A 441 7.97 -4.20 9.48
CA GLN A 441 7.80 -2.91 10.12
C GLN A 441 7.91 -2.96 11.64
N GLY A 442 7.86 -1.78 12.24
CA GLY A 442 7.94 -1.58 13.69
C GLY A 442 9.26 -0.93 14.06
N ASN A 443 9.39 -0.51 15.32
CA ASN A 443 10.56 0.24 15.79
C ASN A 443 11.64 -0.67 16.40
N GLY A 444 11.65 -1.94 15.98
CA GLY A 444 12.55 -2.98 16.48
C GLY A 444 13.93 -2.98 15.81
N ILE A 445 14.82 -3.78 16.37
CA ILE A 445 16.23 -3.86 16.01
C ILE A 445 16.57 -5.28 15.59
N PHE A 446 17.22 -5.43 14.44
CA PHE A 446 17.93 -6.65 14.04
C PHE A 446 19.42 -6.46 14.35
N ASP A 447 19.90 -7.06 15.44
CA ASP A 447 21.29 -6.99 15.88
C ASP A 447 22.08 -8.20 15.36
N GLY A 448 22.91 -7.97 14.35
CA GLY A 448 23.69 -9.01 13.67
C GLY A 448 24.94 -9.48 14.44
N GLN A 449 25.29 -8.86 15.57
CA GLN A 449 26.46 -9.23 16.38
C GLN A 449 27.79 -9.29 15.60
N GLY A 450 27.93 -8.45 14.58
CA GLY A 450 29.07 -8.33 13.67
C GLY A 450 30.46 -8.24 14.32
N PRO A 451 30.68 -7.47 15.41
CA PRO A 451 31.98 -7.35 16.06
C PRO A 451 32.62 -8.70 16.46
N SER A 452 31.80 -9.71 16.73
CA SER A 452 32.27 -11.05 17.07
C SER A 452 32.73 -11.88 15.87
N ALA A 453 32.40 -11.46 14.63
CA ALA A 453 32.70 -12.17 13.39
C ALA A 453 33.74 -11.46 12.50
N TRP A 454 33.83 -10.13 12.55
CA TRP A 454 34.73 -9.34 11.70
C TRP A 454 36.22 -9.69 11.78
N PRO A 455 36.81 -10.03 12.95
CA PRO A 455 38.22 -10.41 13.04
C PRO A 455 38.62 -11.62 12.18
N TYR A 456 37.62 -12.39 11.73
CA TYR A 456 37.82 -13.58 10.93
C TYR A 456 37.53 -13.37 9.44
N ASN A 457 37.14 -12.16 9.00
CA ASN A 457 36.96 -11.84 7.59
C ASN A 457 38.34 -11.72 6.90
N ASN A 458 38.66 -12.68 6.03
CA ASN A 458 39.92 -12.71 5.26
C ASN A 458 39.71 -12.44 3.76
N CYS A 459 38.53 -11.99 3.34
CA CYS A 459 38.19 -11.79 1.92
C CYS A 459 39.04 -10.74 1.21
N ARG A 460 39.79 -9.93 1.95
CA ARG A 460 40.77 -8.99 1.41
C ARG A 460 42.11 -9.64 1.02
N HIS A 461 42.45 -10.80 1.59
CA HIS A 461 43.79 -11.40 1.47
C HIS A 461 43.79 -12.80 0.86
N ALA A 462 42.67 -13.52 0.93
CA ALA A 462 42.57 -14.88 0.44
C ALA A 462 41.85 -14.93 -0.92
N ALA A 463 42.45 -15.62 -1.90
CA ALA A 463 41.83 -15.86 -3.21
C ALA A 463 40.56 -16.73 -3.12
N SER A 464 40.44 -17.52 -2.05
CA SER A 464 39.24 -18.25 -1.66
C SER A 464 38.87 -17.80 -0.25
N CYS A 465 37.76 -17.08 -0.13
CA CYS A 465 37.20 -16.63 1.13
C CYS A 465 35.69 -16.92 1.15
N THR A 466 35.13 -17.07 2.35
CA THR A 466 33.68 -17.17 2.54
C THR A 466 33.20 -15.80 3.02
N PRO A 467 32.37 -15.08 2.24
CA PRO A 467 31.79 -13.81 2.67
C PRO A 467 30.99 -13.98 3.96
N LEU A 468 31.03 -12.97 4.83
CA LEU A 468 30.18 -12.96 6.01
C LEU A 468 28.72 -12.80 5.61
N CYS A 469 27.83 -13.48 6.35
CA CYS A 469 26.43 -13.57 5.98
C CYS A 469 25.68 -12.24 6.16
N PRO A 470 24.78 -11.86 5.23
CA PRO A 470 23.84 -10.76 5.44
C PRO A 470 22.93 -10.98 6.65
N SER A 471 22.54 -9.89 7.32
CA SER A 471 21.58 -9.93 8.43
C SER A 471 20.17 -10.22 7.93
N LEU A 472 19.68 -9.40 7.00
CA LEU A 472 18.35 -9.54 6.41
C LEU A 472 18.48 -9.71 4.89
N MET A 473 17.85 -10.75 4.36
CA MET A 473 17.83 -11.08 2.94
C MET A 473 16.40 -11.21 2.45
N LEU A 474 16.11 -10.60 1.30
CA LEU A 474 14.85 -10.73 0.57
C LEU A 474 15.16 -11.39 -0.77
N THR A 475 14.63 -12.58 -1.00
CA THR A 475 14.83 -13.34 -2.25
C THR A 475 13.49 -13.63 -2.88
N LYS A 476 13.31 -13.25 -4.15
CA LYS A 476 12.03 -13.43 -4.85
C LYS A 476 10.85 -12.82 -4.10
N VAL A 477 11.07 -11.64 -3.52
CA VAL A 477 10.06 -10.90 -2.77
C VAL A 477 9.48 -9.82 -3.66
N ASN A 478 8.15 -9.75 -3.76
CA ASN A 478 7.47 -8.83 -4.66
C ASN A 478 6.40 -7.99 -3.94
N ASN A 479 6.12 -6.78 -4.45
CA ASN A 479 5.04 -5.90 -3.97
C ASN A 479 5.09 -5.68 -2.44
N SER A 480 6.25 -5.28 -1.92
CA SER A 480 6.56 -5.37 -0.49
C SER A 480 7.07 -4.05 0.11
N LEU A 481 7.00 -3.95 1.43
CA LEU A 481 7.38 -2.76 2.20
C LEU A 481 8.30 -3.14 3.37
N VAL A 482 9.40 -2.42 3.53
CA VAL A 482 10.27 -2.46 4.72
C VAL A 482 10.35 -1.06 5.30
N GLN A 483 9.93 -0.86 6.55
CA GLN A 483 9.91 0.48 7.13
C GLN A 483 10.13 0.57 8.64
N ASN A 484 10.70 1.69 9.09
CA ASN A 484 10.85 2.08 10.50
C ASN A 484 11.73 1.18 11.39
N ILE A 485 12.35 0.13 10.81
CA ILE A 485 13.22 -0.80 11.53
C ILE A 485 14.67 -0.30 11.61
N THR A 486 15.43 -0.88 12.55
CA THR A 486 16.88 -0.70 12.65
C THR A 486 17.63 -1.99 12.31
N LEU A 487 18.64 -1.91 11.44
CA LEU A 487 19.63 -2.96 11.20
C LEU A 487 20.95 -2.55 11.87
N LEU A 488 21.39 -3.32 12.86
CA LEU A 488 22.53 -2.99 13.70
C LEU A 488 23.63 -4.05 13.53
N ASN A 489 24.85 -3.60 13.22
CA ASN A 489 26.06 -4.40 13.27
C ASN A 489 25.94 -5.77 12.59
N SER A 490 25.54 -5.82 11.32
CA SER A 490 25.58 -7.06 10.54
C SER A 490 26.99 -7.65 10.48
N LYS A 491 27.07 -8.98 10.33
CA LYS A 491 28.35 -9.68 10.09
C LYS A 491 28.89 -9.32 8.71
N GLY A 492 28.05 -9.33 7.69
CA GLY A 492 28.35 -8.83 6.34
C GLY A 492 27.36 -7.72 5.97
N VAL A 493 26.77 -7.82 4.78
CA VAL A 493 25.73 -6.89 4.29
C VAL A 493 24.56 -6.76 5.28
N GLN A 494 24.01 -5.58 5.46
CA GLN A 494 22.91 -5.35 6.41
C GLN A 494 21.58 -5.82 5.82
N LEU A 495 21.23 -5.32 4.63
CA LEU A 495 20.06 -5.74 3.86
C LEU A 495 20.47 -6.15 2.44
N LYS A 496 20.15 -7.38 2.04
CA LYS A 496 20.36 -7.89 0.68
C LYS A 496 19.04 -8.16 -0.01
N ILE A 497 18.87 -7.70 -1.26
CA ILE A 497 17.65 -7.89 -2.06
C ILE A 497 18.02 -8.52 -3.39
N GLU A 498 17.48 -9.70 -3.66
CA GLU A 498 17.77 -10.45 -4.88
C GLU A 498 16.49 -10.95 -5.58
N GLU A 499 16.49 -10.93 -6.91
CA GLU A 499 15.42 -11.51 -7.74
C GLU A 499 14.02 -10.96 -7.41
N SER A 500 13.92 -9.68 -7.08
CA SER A 500 12.76 -9.08 -6.41
C SER A 500 12.23 -7.85 -7.15
N GLU A 501 10.92 -7.60 -7.07
CA GLU A 501 10.26 -6.50 -7.79
C GLU A 501 9.29 -5.69 -6.93
N ASN A 502 9.21 -4.38 -7.18
CA ASN A 502 8.24 -3.48 -6.54
C ASN A 502 8.37 -3.51 -5.00
N ILE A 503 9.55 -3.15 -4.49
CA ILE A 503 9.81 -3.05 -3.04
C ILE A 503 10.08 -1.60 -2.67
N THR A 504 9.44 -1.15 -1.59
CA THR A 504 9.74 0.14 -0.96
C THR A 504 10.43 -0.07 0.38
N ILE A 505 11.57 0.59 0.57
CA ILE A 505 12.34 0.65 1.80
C ILE A 505 12.26 2.09 2.27
N ASN A 506 11.69 2.32 3.45
CA ASN A 506 11.35 3.67 3.88
C ASN A 506 11.71 3.91 5.36
N ASN A 507 12.37 5.04 5.64
CA ASN A 507 12.64 5.47 7.00
C ASN A 507 13.30 4.38 7.87
N ILE A 508 14.27 3.66 7.30
CA ILE A 508 15.05 2.68 8.07
C ILE A 508 16.35 3.30 8.58
N THR A 509 16.88 2.72 9.65
CA THR A 509 18.20 3.06 10.18
C THR A 509 19.14 1.87 10.04
N ILE A 510 20.29 2.07 9.41
CA ILE A 510 21.35 1.07 9.31
C ILE A 510 22.60 1.62 9.98
N THR A 511 23.20 0.86 10.89
CA THR A 511 24.40 1.30 11.61
C THR A 511 25.41 0.16 11.79
N ALA A 512 26.64 0.41 11.35
CA ALA A 512 27.85 -0.32 11.70
C ALA A 512 29.05 0.65 11.74
N PRO A 513 30.14 0.32 12.46
CA PRO A 513 31.36 1.12 12.50
C PRO A 513 31.99 1.36 11.12
N ALA A 514 32.67 2.49 10.94
CA ALA A 514 33.33 2.83 9.66
C ALA A 514 34.43 1.85 9.24
N ASP A 515 34.97 1.06 10.18
CA ASP A 515 36.01 0.07 9.95
C ASP A 515 35.47 -1.37 9.86
N SER A 516 34.14 -1.57 9.88
CA SER A 516 33.55 -2.91 9.74
C SER A 516 33.68 -3.45 8.30
N PRO A 517 34.21 -4.66 8.10
CA PRO A 517 34.60 -5.11 6.76
C PRO A 517 33.42 -5.70 5.97
N ASN A 518 33.16 -5.17 4.78
CA ASN A 518 32.13 -5.66 3.84
C ASN A 518 30.71 -5.64 4.41
N THR A 519 30.40 -4.61 5.20
CA THR A 519 29.10 -4.43 5.82
C THR A 519 28.19 -3.51 5.03
N ASP A 520 28.05 -3.73 3.72
CA ASP A 520 27.25 -2.88 2.85
C ASP A 520 25.86 -2.62 3.47
N GLY A 521 25.33 -1.41 3.35
CA GLY A 521 24.02 -1.06 3.90
C GLY A 521 22.92 -1.81 3.18
N ILE A 522 22.63 -1.42 1.94
CA ILE A 522 21.66 -2.11 1.09
C ILE A 522 22.36 -2.61 -0.17
N HIS A 523 22.32 -3.91 -0.41
CA HIS A 523 22.82 -4.53 -1.64
C HIS A 523 21.66 -5.06 -2.49
N THR A 524 21.65 -4.74 -3.79
CA THR A 524 20.62 -5.20 -4.73
C THR A 524 21.22 -6.01 -5.89
N GLY A 525 20.48 -6.98 -6.42
CA GLY A 525 20.85 -7.71 -7.63
C GLY A 525 19.66 -8.39 -8.30
N ASN A 526 19.55 -8.30 -9.63
CA ASN A 526 18.40 -8.78 -10.39
C ASN A 526 17.06 -8.26 -9.82
N VAL A 527 16.91 -6.93 -9.74
CA VAL A 527 15.73 -6.30 -9.14
C VAL A 527 15.06 -5.34 -10.10
N ASN A 528 13.75 -5.11 -9.94
CA ASN A 528 13.01 -4.14 -10.72
C ASN A 528 12.11 -3.27 -9.83
N TYR A 529 12.00 -1.96 -10.09
CA TYR A 529 11.13 -1.05 -9.31
C TYR A 529 11.42 -1.07 -7.80
N ILE A 530 12.63 -0.66 -7.41
CA ILE A 530 13.01 -0.56 -5.99
C ILE A 530 13.08 0.90 -5.57
N ASN A 531 12.36 1.24 -4.49
CA ASN A 531 12.39 2.57 -3.88
C ASN A 531 13.13 2.51 -2.55
N ILE A 532 14.16 3.35 -2.36
CA ILE A 532 14.89 3.52 -1.09
C ILE A 532 14.74 4.97 -0.65
N LEU A 533 13.96 5.20 0.40
CA LEU A 533 13.45 6.52 0.77
C LEU A 533 13.82 6.88 2.22
N ASP A 534 14.16 8.14 2.44
CA ASP A 534 14.19 8.81 3.75
C ASP A 534 14.96 8.05 4.85
N SER A 535 16.06 7.39 4.48
CA SER A 535 16.77 6.44 5.35
C SER A 535 18.13 6.96 5.80
N ASN A 536 18.59 6.50 6.97
CA ASN A 536 19.91 6.83 7.51
C ASN A 536 20.80 5.59 7.50
N ILE A 537 21.91 5.63 6.76
CA ILE A 537 22.77 4.47 6.53
C ILE A 537 24.23 4.84 6.80
N GLY A 538 24.82 4.22 7.83
CA GLY A 538 26.24 4.33 8.15
C GLY A 538 26.86 2.94 8.32
N THR A 539 27.94 2.65 7.59
CA THR A 539 28.60 1.33 7.61
C THR A 539 30.11 1.45 7.32
N GLY A 540 30.83 0.34 7.27
CA GLY A 540 32.23 0.30 6.82
C GLY A 540 32.44 -0.06 5.33
N ASP A 541 31.37 -0.20 4.53
CA ASP A 541 31.47 -0.44 3.09
C ASP A 541 30.38 0.37 2.34
N ASP A 542 29.97 -0.06 1.14
CA ASP A 542 28.97 0.64 0.33
C ASP A 542 27.68 0.90 1.12
N CYS A 543 27.26 2.15 1.14
CA CYS A 543 26.01 2.56 1.77
C CYS A 543 24.83 1.96 1.00
N ILE A 544 24.86 2.08 -0.33
CA ILE A 544 24.00 1.34 -1.25
C ILE A 544 24.86 0.77 -2.36
N SER A 545 24.73 -0.52 -2.62
CA SER A 545 25.50 -1.31 -3.60
C SER A 545 24.52 -1.90 -4.63
N ILE A 546 24.58 -1.41 -5.87
CA ILE A 546 23.65 -1.76 -6.95
C ILE A 546 24.34 -2.76 -7.87
N GLY A 547 23.96 -4.03 -7.76
CA GLY A 547 24.52 -5.14 -8.53
C GLY A 547 23.92 -5.31 -9.93
N PRO A 548 24.43 -6.28 -10.70
CA PRO A 548 23.93 -6.59 -12.05
C PRO A 548 22.43 -6.92 -12.06
N GLY A 549 21.75 -6.57 -13.17
CA GLY A 549 20.32 -6.84 -13.36
C GLY A 549 19.37 -5.93 -12.59
N ALA A 550 19.86 -4.85 -11.97
CA ALA A 550 19.01 -3.86 -11.32
C ALA A 550 18.41 -2.88 -12.34
N THR A 551 17.08 -2.76 -12.39
CA THR A 551 16.37 -1.80 -13.23
C THR A 551 15.35 -0.96 -12.45
N ASN A 552 15.11 0.28 -12.91
CA ASN A 552 14.10 1.17 -12.36
C ASN A 552 14.24 1.36 -10.84
N MET A 553 15.40 1.84 -10.39
CA MET A 553 15.65 2.14 -8.98
C MET A 553 15.51 3.62 -8.69
N ASN A 554 14.82 3.95 -7.60
CA ASN A 554 14.75 5.32 -7.08
C ASN A 554 15.28 5.39 -5.65
N ILE A 555 16.29 6.22 -5.43
CA ILE A 555 16.94 6.45 -4.14
C ILE A 555 16.75 7.93 -3.82
N THR A 556 16.04 8.26 -2.74
CA THR A 556 15.69 9.65 -2.43
C THR A 556 15.75 9.94 -0.93
N GLY A 557 16.32 11.08 -0.54
CA GLY A 557 16.31 11.50 0.87
C GLY A 557 17.20 10.65 1.78
N VAL A 558 18.23 9.98 1.22
CA VAL A 558 19.11 9.11 2.01
C VAL A 558 20.28 9.90 2.58
N ASN A 559 20.47 9.77 3.89
CA ASN A 559 21.69 10.21 4.58
C ASN A 559 22.66 9.03 4.65
N CYS A 560 23.84 9.21 4.08
CA CYS A 560 24.74 8.13 3.76
C CYS A 560 26.13 8.46 4.32
N GLY A 561 26.60 7.73 5.32
CA GLY A 561 27.87 8.06 5.95
C GLY A 561 27.98 7.64 7.41
N PRO A 562 29.15 7.12 7.83
CA PRO A 562 30.34 6.78 7.03
C PRO A 562 30.10 5.57 6.10
N GLY A 563 31.05 5.28 5.20
CA GLY A 563 31.00 4.12 4.29
C GLY A 563 31.69 4.38 2.95
N HIS A 564 31.39 3.60 1.92
CA HIS A 564 31.97 3.72 0.57
C HIS A 564 31.06 4.44 -0.45
N GLY A 565 29.96 5.04 0.01
CA GLY A 565 29.05 5.83 -0.82
C GLY A 565 27.97 5.00 -1.52
N ILE A 566 27.33 5.61 -2.53
CA ILE A 566 26.31 4.98 -3.38
C ILE A 566 27.02 4.47 -4.64
N SER A 567 27.08 3.16 -4.79
CA SER A 567 27.90 2.49 -5.79
C SER A 567 27.07 1.62 -6.72
N ILE A 568 27.19 1.85 -8.04
CA ILE A 568 26.79 0.89 -9.06
C ILE A 568 27.97 -0.05 -9.34
N GLY A 569 27.74 -1.34 -9.14
CA GLY A 569 28.68 -2.41 -9.38
C GLY A 569 29.25 -3.06 -8.11
N SER A 570 30.22 -3.96 -8.25
CA SER A 570 31.01 -4.16 -9.47
C SER A 570 30.27 -4.89 -10.59
N ILE A 571 30.15 -4.28 -11.76
CA ILE A 571 29.46 -4.86 -12.94
C ILE A 571 30.45 -5.56 -13.87
N GLY A 572 30.01 -6.67 -14.50
CA GLY A 572 30.77 -7.36 -15.54
C GLY A 572 31.80 -8.33 -14.99
N LYS A 573 31.59 -8.89 -13.80
CA LYS A 573 32.45 -9.94 -13.25
C LYS A 573 32.20 -11.29 -13.91
N ASN A 574 30.94 -11.59 -14.20
CA ASN A 574 30.50 -12.90 -14.68
C ASN A 574 29.83 -12.79 -16.06
N PRO A 575 29.86 -13.87 -16.87
CA PRO A 575 29.19 -13.87 -18.17
C PRO A 575 27.65 -13.80 -18.09
N SER A 576 27.08 -14.11 -16.93
CA SER A 576 25.63 -14.05 -16.65
C SER A 576 25.17 -12.69 -16.12
N ASP A 577 26.09 -11.74 -15.89
CA ASP A 577 25.74 -10.42 -15.39
C ASP A 577 24.80 -9.71 -16.38
N GLN A 578 23.72 -9.15 -15.88
CA GLN A 578 22.73 -8.41 -16.67
C GLN A 578 22.96 -6.91 -16.57
N ASN A 579 22.36 -6.17 -17.51
CA ASN A 579 22.44 -4.71 -17.57
C ASN A 579 21.88 -4.06 -16.30
N VAL A 580 22.38 -2.85 -16.02
CA VAL A 580 21.80 -1.94 -15.03
C VAL A 580 21.24 -0.73 -15.78
N GLU A 581 19.96 -0.40 -15.55
CA GLU A 581 19.27 0.66 -16.30
C GLU A 581 18.22 1.40 -15.47
N GLY A 582 18.11 2.72 -15.63
CA GLY A 582 17.06 3.51 -14.98
C GLY A 582 17.29 3.65 -13.47
N VAL A 583 18.45 4.16 -13.08
CA VAL A 583 18.81 4.42 -11.66
C VAL A 583 18.74 5.92 -11.39
N ASN A 584 17.84 6.34 -10.51
CA ASN A 584 17.70 7.72 -10.06
C ASN A 584 18.11 7.85 -8.60
N VAL A 585 19.05 8.74 -8.30
CA VAL A 585 19.50 9.08 -6.95
C VAL A 585 19.31 10.57 -6.76
N GLN A 586 18.48 10.98 -5.81
CA GLN A 586 18.11 12.38 -5.63
C GLN A 586 18.10 12.81 -4.16
N ASN A 587 18.44 14.08 -3.88
CA ASN A 587 18.27 14.70 -2.56
C ASN A 587 18.97 13.90 -1.45
N CYS A 588 20.20 13.44 -1.69
CA CYS A 588 20.96 12.63 -0.74
C CYS A 588 22.15 13.41 -0.18
N ILE A 589 22.54 13.07 1.06
CA ILE A 589 23.72 13.63 1.72
C ILE A 589 24.72 12.51 1.94
N LEU A 590 25.95 12.69 1.46
CA LEU A 590 27.04 11.73 1.62
C LEU A 590 28.11 12.34 2.53
N SER A 591 28.21 11.84 3.76
CA SER A 591 29.05 12.40 4.83
C SER A 591 30.18 11.43 5.22
N SER A 592 31.43 11.92 5.20
CA SER A 592 32.61 11.16 5.62
C SER A 592 32.73 9.79 4.95
N THR A 593 32.39 9.72 3.66
CA THR A 593 32.46 8.49 2.87
C THR A 593 33.76 8.40 2.08
N GLN A 594 34.23 7.18 1.81
CA GLN A 594 35.38 6.95 0.93
C GLN A 594 35.08 7.36 -0.53
N ASN A 595 33.85 7.15 -0.99
CA ASN A 595 33.39 7.60 -2.29
C ASN A 595 32.03 8.26 -2.14
N GLY A 596 31.71 9.18 -3.05
CA GLY A 596 30.39 9.74 -3.15
C GLY A 596 29.52 8.86 -4.06
N LEU A 597 29.43 9.26 -5.31
CA LEU A 597 28.69 8.59 -6.38
C LEU A 597 29.67 7.78 -7.22
N ARG A 598 29.51 6.46 -7.24
CA ARG A 598 30.48 5.55 -7.85
C ARG A 598 29.87 4.62 -8.88
N ILE A 599 30.55 4.45 -10.02
CA ILE A 599 30.32 3.34 -10.95
C ILE A 599 31.62 2.55 -11.06
N LYS A 600 31.58 1.24 -10.74
CA LYS A 600 32.75 0.34 -10.80
C LYS A 600 32.47 -0.85 -11.71
N THR A 601 33.30 -1.07 -12.73
CA THR A 601 33.14 -2.19 -13.66
C THR A 601 34.42 -3.02 -13.73
N TRP A 602 34.29 -4.35 -13.74
CA TRP A 602 35.43 -5.25 -13.82
C TRP A 602 36.21 -5.07 -15.13
N ASN A 603 37.53 -5.19 -15.05
CA ASN A 603 38.44 -5.27 -16.20
C ASN A 603 38.30 -6.60 -16.98
N SER A 604 37.07 -6.98 -17.35
CA SER A 604 36.73 -8.22 -18.01
C SER A 604 36.27 -8.00 -19.46
N THR A 605 36.24 -9.08 -20.24
CA THR A 605 35.76 -9.06 -21.62
C THR A 605 34.24 -9.17 -21.75
N PHE A 606 33.50 -9.30 -20.63
CA PHE A 606 32.05 -9.50 -20.65
C PHE A 606 31.33 -8.21 -21.07
N GLN A 607 30.38 -8.36 -21.98
CA GLN A 607 29.65 -7.24 -22.59
C GLN A 607 28.32 -7.06 -21.88
N VAL A 608 28.28 -6.08 -20.98
CA VAL A 608 27.11 -5.66 -20.19
C VAL A 608 27.03 -4.14 -20.27
N SER A 609 25.89 -3.51 -19.99
CA SER A 609 25.78 -2.05 -19.93
C SER A 609 25.29 -1.52 -18.59
N VAL A 610 25.77 -0.33 -18.24
CA VAL A 610 25.19 0.57 -17.23
C VAL A 610 24.68 1.79 -17.98
N ALA A 611 23.37 2.03 -17.97
CA ALA A 611 22.72 3.06 -18.77
C ALA A 611 21.64 3.81 -17.99
N ASP A 612 21.28 5.01 -18.45
CA ASP A 612 20.18 5.81 -17.88
C ASP A 612 20.29 5.96 -16.35
N VAL A 613 21.35 6.64 -15.92
CA VAL A 613 21.65 6.88 -14.51
C VAL A 613 21.63 8.37 -14.24
N THR A 614 20.86 8.81 -13.26
CA THR A 614 20.83 10.20 -12.83
C THR A 614 21.16 10.30 -11.35
N PHE A 615 22.18 11.09 -11.03
CA PHE A 615 22.48 11.55 -9.69
C PHE A 615 22.19 13.05 -9.63
N GLN A 616 21.26 13.47 -8.78
CA GLN A 616 20.77 14.83 -8.77
C GLN A 616 20.61 15.40 -7.37
N ASP A 617 20.91 16.69 -7.18
CA ASP A 617 20.69 17.42 -5.91
C ASP A 617 21.40 16.68 -4.74
N ILE A 618 22.71 16.49 -4.88
CA ILE A 618 23.54 15.69 -3.97
C ILE A 618 24.46 16.60 -3.17
N THR A 619 24.43 16.46 -1.84
CA THR A 619 25.37 17.16 -0.94
C THR A 619 26.49 16.22 -0.50
N MET A 620 27.73 16.65 -0.75
CA MET A 620 28.95 15.99 -0.29
C MET A 620 29.48 16.69 0.96
N ASP A 621 29.73 15.93 2.02
CA ASP A 621 30.38 16.41 3.24
C ASP A 621 31.60 15.54 3.53
N LYS A 622 32.77 16.01 3.08
CA LYS A 622 34.06 15.31 3.25
C LYS A 622 34.07 13.91 2.65
N ALA A 623 33.48 13.77 1.46
CA ALA A 623 33.62 12.54 0.68
C ALA A 623 35.03 12.47 0.07
N GLN A 624 35.75 11.35 0.19
CA GLN A 624 37.12 11.27 -0.33
C GLN A 624 37.16 11.27 -1.85
N ASN A 625 36.27 10.53 -2.52
CA ASN A 625 36.14 10.50 -3.99
C ASN A 625 34.69 10.84 -4.39
N PRO A 626 34.30 12.13 -4.44
CA PRO A 626 32.91 12.55 -4.64
C PRO A 626 32.22 11.98 -5.89
N ILE A 627 32.83 12.08 -7.07
CA ILE A 627 32.29 11.54 -8.32
C ILE A 627 33.34 10.62 -8.94
N ILE A 628 33.01 9.34 -9.13
CA ILE A 628 33.95 8.36 -9.67
C ILE A 628 33.31 7.36 -10.64
N ILE A 629 33.94 7.18 -11.80
CA ILE A 629 33.73 6.03 -12.70
C ILE A 629 35.06 5.31 -12.83
N ASP A 630 35.10 4.05 -12.41
CA ASP A 630 36.28 3.18 -12.51
C ASP A 630 35.97 1.94 -13.36
N GLN A 631 36.43 1.96 -14.62
CA GLN A 631 36.33 0.83 -15.53
C GLN A 631 37.56 -0.09 -15.53
N TYR A 632 38.45 0.06 -14.55
CA TYR A 632 39.65 -0.76 -14.37
C TYR A 632 39.61 -1.55 -13.05
N TYR A 633 38.41 -1.65 -12.44
CA TYR A 633 38.21 -2.30 -11.16
C TYR A 633 38.56 -3.80 -11.21
N CYS A 634 39.23 -4.29 -10.17
CA CYS A 634 39.65 -5.70 -10.08
C CYS A 634 39.66 -6.22 -8.63
N GLY A 635 38.65 -5.85 -7.84
CA GLY A 635 38.47 -6.37 -6.48
C GLY A 635 39.47 -5.83 -5.46
N GLY A 636 39.98 -4.61 -5.67
CA GLY A 636 40.90 -3.94 -4.74
C GLY A 636 42.38 -4.34 -4.89
N MET A 637 42.73 -5.13 -5.91
CA MET A 637 44.12 -5.33 -6.32
C MET A 637 44.63 -4.08 -7.07
N HIS A 638 45.95 -3.83 -7.00
CA HIS A 638 46.62 -2.76 -7.76
C HIS A 638 47.19 -3.32 -9.08
N ASP A 639 47.29 -2.47 -10.11
CA ASP A 639 47.94 -2.76 -11.41
C ASP A 639 47.34 -3.90 -12.23
N CYS A 640 46.01 -3.97 -12.29
CA CYS A 640 45.30 -4.99 -13.02
C CYS A 640 45.41 -4.81 -14.55
N ILE A 641 45.83 -5.88 -15.24
CA ILE A 641 46.00 -5.90 -16.69
C ILE A 641 44.65 -6.21 -17.34
N GLY A 642 44.16 -5.33 -18.21
CA GLY A 642 42.95 -5.55 -19.01
C GLY A 642 42.08 -4.31 -19.11
N ASN A 643 41.13 -4.33 -20.05
CA ASN A 643 40.13 -3.29 -20.23
C ASN A 643 38.74 -3.86 -19.93
N SER A 644 37.86 -3.06 -19.31
CA SER A 644 36.45 -3.40 -19.20
C SER A 644 35.75 -3.33 -20.55
N ASN A 645 34.93 -4.33 -20.85
CA ASN A 645 33.99 -4.34 -21.96
C ASN A 645 32.55 -3.95 -21.55
N VAL A 646 32.37 -3.46 -20.32
CA VAL A 646 31.08 -2.90 -19.88
C VAL A 646 30.88 -1.54 -20.52
N GLN A 647 29.75 -1.32 -21.18
CA GLN A 647 29.41 0.00 -21.72
C GLN A 647 28.74 0.85 -20.64
N VAL A 648 29.38 1.95 -20.26
CA VAL A 648 28.75 2.98 -19.41
C VAL A 648 28.25 4.10 -20.33
N LYS A 649 26.97 4.46 -20.23
CA LYS A 649 26.37 5.49 -21.09
C LYS A 649 25.23 6.24 -20.40
N ASP A 650 24.92 7.43 -20.90
CA ASP A 650 23.75 8.21 -20.48
C ASP A 650 23.69 8.39 -18.95
N VAL A 651 24.82 8.84 -18.38
CA VAL A 651 24.98 9.07 -16.93
C VAL A 651 25.03 10.57 -16.66
N LYS A 652 24.19 11.05 -15.75
CA LYS A 652 24.06 12.46 -15.42
C LYS A 652 24.41 12.70 -13.96
N PHE A 653 25.24 13.71 -13.72
CA PHE A 653 25.51 14.27 -12.41
C PHE A 653 25.04 15.72 -12.43
N ILE A 654 24.00 16.04 -11.65
CA ILE A 654 23.30 17.32 -11.69
C ILE A 654 23.28 17.92 -10.28
N LYS A 655 23.79 19.15 -10.10
CA LYS A 655 23.80 19.82 -8.78
C LYS A 655 24.43 18.94 -7.69
N VAL A 656 25.69 18.56 -7.93
CA VAL A 656 26.51 17.86 -6.95
C VAL A 656 27.44 18.87 -6.29
N GLU A 657 27.20 19.15 -5.01
CA GLU A 657 27.83 20.27 -4.31
C GLU A 657 28.44 19.84 -2.97
N GLY A 658 29.45 20.56 -2.49
CA GLY A 658 29.97 20.42 -1.13
C GLY A 658 31.48 20.24 -1.05
N THR A 659 31.93 19.33 -0.19
CA THR A 659 33.36 19.17 0.16
C THR A 659 33.92 17.78 -0.12
N SER A 660 35.17 17.77 -0.60
CA SER A 660 36.00 16.60 -0.83
C SER A 660 37.12 16.53 0.21
N SER A 661 37.46 15.33 0.66
CA SER A 661 38.66 15.11 1.50
C SER A 661 39.90 14.75 0.68
N SER A 662 39.81 14.74 -0.66
CA SER A 662 40.95 14.55 -1.57
C SER A 662 40.94 15.54 -2.72
N GLU A 663 42.11 15.78 -3.31
CA GLU A 663 42.30 16.76 -4.38
C GLU A 663 41.50 16.43 -5.65
N ILE A 664 41.34 15.15 -5.99
CA ILE A 664 40.62 14.73 -7.20
C ILE A 664 39.15 14.53 -6.84
N ALA A 665 38.30 15.53 -7.12
CA ALA A 665 36.88 15.48 -6.80
C ALA A 665 36.04 14.76 -7.88
N VAL A 666 36.50 14.83 -9.13
CA VAL A 666 35.87 14.17 -10.29
C VAL A 666 36.89 13.24 -10.94
N ASN A 667 36.64 11.94 -10.92
CA ASN A 667 37.52 10.93 -11.51
C ASN A 667 36.75 10.01 -12.47
N LEU A 668 36.85 10.26 -13.77
CA LEU A 668 36.18 9.49 -14.81
C LEU A 668 37.21 8.65 -15.58
N ASN A 669 37.54 7.47 -15.06
CA ASN A 669 38.53 6.58 -15.66
C ASN A 669 37.85 5.48 -16.49
N CYS A 670 37.51 5.83 -17.72
CA CYS A 670 36.78 4.94 -18.63
C CYS A 670 37.73 4.09 -19.49
N SER A 671 37.23 2.92 -19.88
CA SER A 671 37.96 1.93 -20.66
C SER A 671 38.23 2.44 -22.08
N SER A 672 39.46 2.30 -22.58
CA SER A 672 39.77 2.60 -23.98
C SER A 672 39.06 1.64 -24.97
N SER A 673 38.66 0.44 -24.52
CA SER A 673 37.94 -0.53 -25.33
C SER A 673 36.44 -0.26 -25.37
N LYS A 674 35.90 0.38 -24.34
CA LYS A 674 34.50 0.84 -24.22
C LYS A 674 34.46 2.21 -23.57
N PRO A 675 34.78 3.28 -24.31
CA PRO A 675 34.69 4.65 -23.80
C PRO A 675 33.30 4.95 -23.24
N CYS A 676 33.25 5.75 -22.17
CA CYS A 676 31.99 6.27 -21.65
C CYS A 676 31.44 7.33 -22.61
N TYR A 677 30.12 7.33 -22.87
CA TYR A 677 29.49 8.33 -23.72
C TYR A 677 28.17 8.85 -23.15
N GLY A 678 27.80 10.08 -23.49
CA GLY A 678 26.60 10.69 -22.90
C GLY A 678 26.76 10.97 -21.40
N ILE A 679 27.98 11.28 -20.94
CA ILE A 679 28.20 11.68 -19.55
C ILE A 679 27.88 13.17 -19.42
N GLU A 680 26.94 13.54 -18.57
CA GLU A 680 26.59 14.94 -18.31
C GLU A 680 27.09 15.35 -16.92
N LEU A 681 27.88 16.42 -16.86
CA LEU A 681 28.26 17.12 -15.64
C LEU A 681 27.58 18.48 -15.64
N ASN A 682 26.57 18.65 -14.79
CA ASN A 682 25.70 19.81 -14.77
C ASN A 682 25.69 20.44 -13.38
N ASP A 683 26.13 21.69 -13.26
CA ASP A 683 26.23 22.42 -11.98
C ASP A 683 27.00 21.61 -10.91
N ILE A 684 28.28 21.35 -11.16
CA ILE A 684 29.18 20.67 -10.21
C ILE A 684 29.93 21.73 -9.39
N ASN A 685 29.89 21.62 -8.06
CA ASN A 685 30.57 22.56 -7.16
C ASN A 685 31.18 21.87 -5.92
N LEU A 686 32.39 21.36 -6.06
CA LEU A 686 33.12 20.59 -5.05
C LEU A 686 34.43 21.31 -4.68
N SER A 687 34.61 21.60 -3.41
CA SER A 687 35.82 22.21 -2.85
C SER A 687 36.54 21.24 -1.91
N LEU A 688 37.81 21.48 -1.59
CA LEU A 688 38.46 20.72 -0.53
C LEU A 688 37.85 21.10 0.82
N GLU A 689 37.86 20.16 1.76
CA GLU A 689 37.31 20.39 3.12
C GLU A 689 38.00 21.54 3.88
N ASP A 690 39.22 21.91 3.49
CA ASP A 690 39.98 23.04 4.03
C ASP A 690 39.76 24.37 3.27
N GLY A 691 38.87 24.37 2.27
CA GLY A 691 38.57 25.51 1.41
C GLY A 691 39.49 25.64 0.21
N GLY A 692 40.41 24.69 -0.03
CA GLY A 692 41.23 24.62 -1.23
C GLY A 692 40.46 24.24 -2.50
N GLU A 693 41.13 24.35 -3.64
CA GLU A 693 40.58 23.96 -4.94
C GLU A 693 40.70 22.44 -5.15
N THR A 694 39.72 21.85 -5.83
CA THR A 694 39.77 20.44 -6.28
C THR A 694 40.08 20.37 -7.78
N THR A 695 40.40 19.18 -8.27
CA THR A 695 40.72 18.91 -9.68
C THR A 695 39.85 17.79 -10.26
N SER A 696 39.77 17.76 -11.60
CA SER A 696 39.12 16.70 -12.37
C SER A 696 40.16 15.88 -13.14
N SER A 697 40.00 14.56 -13.16
CA SER A 697 40.79 13.62 -13.95
C SER A 697 39.86 12.75 -14.80
N CYS A 698 40.05 12.75 -16.12
CA CYS A 698 39.21 11.99 -17.03
C CYS A 698 40.03 11.28 -18.12
N SER A 699 39.62 10.07 -18.48
CA SER A 699 40.16 9.27 -19.58
C SER A 699 39.02 8.58 -20.34
N ASN A 700 39.10 8.56 -21.68
CA ASN A 700 38.15 7.86 -22.57
C ASN A 700 36.67 8.12 -22.26
N ALA A 701 36.32 9.36 -21.92
CA ALA A 701 34.95 9.77 -21.63
C ALA A 701 34.56 10.92 -22.56
N ASP A 702 33.39 10.79 -23.19
CA ASP A 702 32.69 11.87 -23.87
C ASP A 702 31.74 12.56 -22.87
N ILE A 703 32.05 13.83 -22.58
CA ILE A 703 31.48 14.58 -21.46
C ILE A 703 30.85 15.88 -21.95
N PHE A 704 29.60 16.09 -21.55
CA PHE A 704 28.85 17.32 -21.74
C PHE A 704 28.84 18.12 -20.44
N TYR A 705 29.34 19.36 -20.50
CA TYR A 705 29.36 20.27 -19.35
C TYR A 705 28.23 21.28 -19.47
N VAL A 706 27.46 21.46 -18.41
CA VAL A 706 26.36 22.43 -18.32
C VAL A 706 26.50 23.21 -17.01
N GLY A 707 26.23 24.52 -17.05
CA GLY A 707 26.24 25.34 -15.84
C GLY A 707 27.62 25.48 -15.16
N GLN A 708 27.62 25.64 -13.84
CA GLN A 708 28.86 25.85 -13.06
C GLN A 708 29.72 24.58 -13.02
N GLN A 709 31.04 24.75 -13.14
CA GLN A 709 32.01 23.65 -13.06
C GLN A 709 33.15 24.02 -12.11
N ASN A 710 33.08 23.50 -10.90
CA ASN A 710 34.13 23.49 -9.91
C ASN A 710 34.18 22.07 -9.31
N PRO A 711 35.23 21.26 -9.54
CA PRO A 711 36.49 21.56 -10.20
C PRO A 711 36.38 21.94 -11.69
N ALA A 712 37.47 22.48 -12.25
CA ALA A 712 37.53 22.83 -13.67
C ALA A 712 37.29 21.59 -14.57
N PRO A 713 36.68 21.77 -15.77
CA PRO A 713 36.46 20.69 -16.74
C PRO A 713 37.75 19.94 -17.15
N CYS A 714 37.62 18.65 -17.47
CA CYS A 714 38.73 17.82 -17.94
C CYS A 714 39.25 18.28 -19.32
N GLN A 715 40.58 18.39 -19.46
CA GLN A 715 41.22 18.90 -20.69
C GLN A 715 41.27 17.91 -21.89
N ASN A 716 40.98 16.62 -21.67
CA ASN A 716 41.16 15.54 -22.68
C ASN A 716 39.88 14.69 -22.93
N ALA A 717 38.68 15.28 -22.84
CA ALA A 717 37.46 14.57 -23.23
C ALA A 717 37.49 14.25 -24.75
N LEU A 718 37.01 13.05 -25.13
CA LEU A 718 37.03 12.59 -26.53
C LEU A 718 36.28 13.60 -27.42
N SER A 719 36.88 14.02 -28.53
CA SER A 719 36.22 14.94 -29.47
C SER A 719 35.09 14.23 -30.22
N PRO A 720 33.94 14.89 -30.52
CA PRO A 720 32.75 14.26 -31.13
C PRO A 720 32.89 13.71 -32.57
N GLY A 721 34.12 13.45 -33.06
CA GLY A 721 34.41 13.18 -34.47
C GLY A 721 35.15 11.87 -34.78
N ASN A 722 35.49 11.05 -33.79
CA ASN A 722 36.16 9.76 -33.98
C ASN A 722 35.30 8.59 -33.47
N MET A 723 34.06 8.51 -33.97
CA MET A 723 33.21 7.32 -33.85
C MET A 723 33.39 6.39 -35.04
#